data_AF-A0A7H8QIB5-F1
#
_entry.id   AF-A0A7H8QIB5-F1
#
_cell.length_a   1.000
_cell.length_b   1.000
_cell.length_c   1.000
_cell.angle_alpha   90.00
_cell.angle_beta   90.00
_cell.angle_gamma   90.00
#
_symmetry.space_group_name_H-M   'P 1'
#
loop_
_entity.id
_entity.type
_entity.pdbx_description
1 polymer ?
#
loop_
_entity_poly.entity_id
_entity_poly.type
_entity_poly.pdbx_seq_one_letter_code
_entity_poly.pdbx_strand_id
1 'polypeptide(L)'
;ARSLLDSVIMSLSSLANMCSHLNNVTKARLGLASLPSTKMHLNLVLAMQNQGLIGSVIRAGKVPPPPHFLTGMPEVGGNFVEVEPVTQENVASRRLWLGLKYWQSEPVLGKLTPISKPKHRINLDLPGLRQVLMGERSGRVDGLRSPGECLFLATDQGVMEAREPKPRPRSHPRAGGVVNPEVRISLQQQSPATHNTVIKEMSSSAPIETTPRKRRRPPLACEQCRRRKLRCDRKLPCTPCTRSRESLTCSYSPGHISQVNTSTSIREPSPVTFLSRADGRKRSLASAFSNERDINAGDLGELGNPDAPPPQTAQIIEDLQQRIRQLEDFVSTGRVADQIPAVLSSSHTSITPGQSTIHHPNPTEQRPSLQSGPSQIHGSSSITAPVPRLRVSSQKTKLFGANHWVNAAAEFQVIGDFTPKDIEFSFAKDDVANFSTAVKDCYYLRQSWKMQLSNENLLPTMDLLSTFPQRELCDELLRCYMRTFEHIYRLVHIPTFWKEYEDFWASPGTSSTSFVMKLSLLFAIGTIFHKDEKTQKYLQRLARQWVYAAQWWLIGPSESATFNLDGLQICCLVILARQAGCLSSPLWISADSMLNMAMMMGLHRNTGLFPNLSPFQAEMRNRLWATVSELYIQSIMDSGVPCLLSLEDVDSVSPSNVNDDDISPETKTHVKTQSDQIFTDSSVQILLARSIRLRLEVARLINKPVREDLTYENALRLGKELQVACREISAFFQEHKSIFESRNSPTEFHRKFLDMLLRRYIIFLHRPFMIQARKDPRYYLSRKICVESCLVISSYTERLDIATDSQKDLSCLTLSGNASFKGALCMDFISVLGLEITMQIEEENSLGVPQTPHSGSDPLGEMTKANRAPLLKCLKSIHGQLEQPFEFGIPSLKRYNYLTGVLALVRATESGLPVKQTIYDDVRASLKKCFALLQKSKADEDLNIATEPLPSEIEDLTSLLPIEDWALSLGMNFSDYLGFPGLVEQPSAFRW
;
A
#
# COMPACT_ATOMS: atom_id res chain seq x y z
N ALA A 1 -21.16 -24.79 37.22
CA ALA A 1 -20.40 -25.86 36.53
C ALA A 1 -21.28 -26.53 35.47
N ARG A 2 -22.03 -27.61 35.77
CA ARG A 2 -22.81 -28.37 34.76
C ARG A 2 -23.76 -27.50 33.90
N SER A 3 -24.50 -26.58 34.52
CA SER A 3 -25.50 -25.72 33.86
C SER A 3 -24.98 -24.77 32.76
N LEU A 4 -23.67 -24.55 32.62
CA LEU A 4 -23.11 -23.76 31.52
C LEU A 4 -22.83 -24.61 30.27
N LEU A 5 -22.51 -25.90 30.43
CA LEU A 5 -22.22 -26.81 29.32
C LEU A 5 -23.49 -27.13 28.50
N ASP A 6 -24.66 -27.18 29.14
CA ASP A 6 -25.94 -27.38 28.45
C ASP A 6 -26.26 -26.27 27.42
N SER A 7 -25.65 -25.08 27.56
CA SER A 7 -25.81 -23.96 26.61
C SER A 7 -25.08 -24.14 25.28
N VAL A 8 -24.27 -25.20 25.13
CA VAL A 8 -23.43 -25.49 23.95
C VAL A 8 -23.69 -26.91 23.40
N ILE A 9 -24.84 -27.54 23.68
CA ILE A 9 -25.18 -28.85 23.10
C ILE A 9 -25.37 -28.73 21.58
N MET A 10 -24.29 -28.94 20.83
CA MET A 10 -24.31 -28.92 19.37
C MET A 10 -25.06 -30.14 18.84
N SER A 11 -26.16 -29.88 18.12
CA SER A 11 -26.87 -30.89 17.34
C SER A 11 -26.03 -31.29 16.12
N LEU A 12 -25.29 -32.38 16.25
CA LEU A 12 -24.34 -32.84 15.21
C LEU A 12 -25.03 -33.33 13.93
N SER A 13 -26.34 -33.59 13.97
CA SER A 13 -27.14 -33.83 12.77
C SER A 13 -27.41 -32.53 12.00
N SER A 14 -27.65 -31.41 12.69
CA SER A 14 -27.69 -30.08 12.08
C SER A 14 -26.35 -29.74 11.43
N LEU A 15 -25.24 -30.01 12.14
CA LEU A 15 -23.89 -29.79 11.63
C LEU A 15 -23.57 -30.62 10.38
N ALA A 16 -23.91 -31.92 10.38
CA ALA A 16 -23.75 -32.78 9.21
C ALA A 16 -24.60 -32.34 8.01
N ASN A 17 -25.81 -31.83 8.27
CA ASN A 17 -26.68 -31.25 7.24
C ASN A 17 -26.10 -29.95 6.66
N MET A 18 -25.54 -29.07 7.50
CA MET A 18 -24.81 -27.87 7.06
C MET A 18 -23.62 -28.25 6.17
N CYS A 19 -22.79 -29.21 6.60
CA CYS A 19 -21.65 -29.66 5.81
C CYS A 19 -22.07 -30.23 4.45
N SER A 20 -23.11 -31.07 4.43
CA SER A 20 -23.69 -31.62 3.19
C SER A 20 -24.25 -30.51 2.29
N HIS A 21 -24.97 -29.54 2.85
CA HIS A 21 -25.53 -28.42 2.10
C HIS A 21 -24.43 -27.59 1.42
N LEU A 22 -23.44 -27.11 2.18
CA LEU A 22 -22.36 -26.28 1.63
C LEU A 22 -21.55 -27.01 0.54
N ASN A 23 -21.24 -28.29 0.73
CA ASN A 23 -20.60 -29.14 -0.29
C ASN A 23 -21.43 -29.26 -1.59
N ASN A 24 -22.76 -29.21 -1.51
CA ASN A 24 -23.62 -29.28 -2.69
C ASN A 24 -23.74 -27.91 -3.38
N VAL A 25 -23.74 -26.82 -2.60
CA VAL A 25 -23.78 -25.44 -3.11
C VAL A 25 -22.48 -25.07 -3.84
N THR A 26 -21.32 -25.45 -3.30
CA THR A 26 -20.01 -25.21 -3.95
C THR A 26 -19.83 -26.05 -5.21
N LYS A 27 -20.24 -27.33 -5.20
CA LYS A 27 -20.28 -28.19 -6.40
C LYS A 27 -21.24 -27.68 -7.48
N ALA A 28 -22.32 -26.99 -7.09
CA ALA A 28 -23.24 -26.33 -8.00
C ALA A 28 -22.74 -24.94 -8.47
N ARG A 29 -21.54 -24.51 -8.03
CA ARG A 29 -20.91 -23.21 -8.32
C ARG A 29 -21.82 -22.00 -8.04
N LEU A 30 -22.66 -22.10 -7.01
CA LEU A 30 -23.53 -21.01 -6.58
C LEU A 30 -22.73 -19.98 -5.77
N GLY A 31 -22.87 -18.69 -6.12
CA GLY A 31 -22.21 -17.60 -5.38
C GLY A 31 -22.71 -17.43 -3.94
N LEU A 32 -23.88 -17.97 -3.60
CA LEU A 32 -24.56 -17.77 -2.33
C LEU A 32 -25.05 -19.09 -1.72
N ALA A 33 -25.02 -19.18 -0.38
CA ALA A 33 -25.66 -20.24 0.40
C ALA A 33 -26.63 -19.66 1.45
N SER A 34 -27.66 -20.42 1.84
CA SER A 34 -28.57 -20.06 2.94
C SER A 34 -28.63 -21.15 4.00
N LEU A 35 -28.24 -20.84 5.23
CA LEU A 35 -28.33 -21.75 6.38
C LEU A 35 -29.42 -21.32 7.38
N PRO A 36 -30.02 -22.24 8.14
CA PRO A 36 -30.86 -21.87 9.29
C PRO A 36 -30.05 -21.08 10.32
N SER A 37 -30.58 -19.96 10.82
CA SER A 37 -29.88 -19.11 11.78
C SER A 37 -29.84 -19.71 13.19
N THR A 38 -28.78 -20.48 13.48
CA THR A 38 -28.47 -21.02 14.81
C THR A 38 -27.16 -20.44 15.34
N LYS A 39 -27.00 -20.35 16.67
CA LYS A 39 -25.74 -19.92 17.32
C LYS A 39 -24.55 -20.80 16.88
N MET A 40 -24.79 -22.09 16.70
CA MET A 40 -23.81 -23.06 16.19
C MET A 40 -23.36 -22.72 14.76
N HIS A 41 -24.30 -22.58 13.82
CA HIS A 41 -23.97 -22.30 12.43
C HIS A 41 -23.26 -20.96 12.30
N LEU A 42 -23.73 -19.93 13.03
CA LEU A 42 -23.12 -18.59 13.03
C LEU A 42 -21.66 -18.65 13.48
N ASN A 43 -21.38 -19.22 14.65
CA ASN A 43 -20.02 -19.26 15.19
C ASN A 43 -19.05 -19.97 14.24
N LEU A 44 -19.50 -21.06 13.60
CA LEU A 44 -18.69 -21.77 12.60
C LEU A 44 -18.49 -20.97 11.31
N VAL A 45 -19.52 -20.33 10.73
CA VAL A 45 -19.33 -19.56 9.49
C VAL A 45 -18.51 -18.29 9.72
N LEU A 46 -18.55 -17.69 10.91
CA LEU A 46 -17.66 -16.57 11.26
C LEU A 46 -16.21 -17.03 11.39
N ALA A 47 -15.94 -18.16 12.04
CA ALA A 47 -14.59 -18.75 12.06
C ALA A 47 -14.09 -19.08 10.63
N MET A 48 -14.96 -19.62 9.78
CA MET A 48 -14.64 -19.86 8.36
C MET A 48 -14.48 -18.58 7.54
N GLN A 49 -15.12 -17.47 7.91
CA GLN A 49 -14.94 -16.15 7.28
C GLN A 49 -13.60 -15.53 7.70
N ASN A 50 -13.24 -15.60 8.98
CA ASN A 50 -11.94 -15.16 9.51
C ASN A 50 -10.78 -15.90 8.82
N GLN A 51 -10.92 -17.22 8.64
CA GLN A 51 -9.98 -18.07 7.88
C GLN A 51 -10.11 -17.90 6.35
N GLY A 52 -10.83 -16.89 5.88
CA GLY A 52 -10.90 -16.49 4.48
C GLY A 52 -11.70 -17.41 3.55
N LEU A 53 -12.30 -18.48 4.05
CA LEU A 53 -13.02 -19.49 3.25
C LEU A 53 -14.44 -19.05 2.84
N ILE A 54 -15.02 -18.10 3.58
CA ILE A 54 -16.28 -17.42 3.28
C ILE A 54 -15.99 -15.92 3.04
N GLY A 55 -16.75 -15.28 2.15
CA GLY A 55 -16.65 -13.85 1.85
C GLY A 55 -17.44 -12.98 2.82
N SER A 56 -18.74 -13.22 2.91
CA SER A 56 -19.68 -12.45 3.74
C SER A 56 -20.63 -13.37 4.51
N VAL A 57 -21.11 -12.92 5.67
CA VAL A 57 -22.09 -13.60 6.51
C VAL A 57 -23.14 -12.59 6.95
N ILE A 58 -24.37 -12.72 6.45
CA ILE A 58 -25.46 -11.77 6.71
C ILE A 58 -26.64 -12.50 7.36
N ARG A 59 -27.23 -11.93 8.42
CA ARG A 59 -28.50 -12.40 8.99
C ARG A 59 -29.65 -11.72 8.24
N ALA A 60 -30.58 -12.49 7.68
CA ALA A 60 -31.79 -11.95 7.03
C ALA A 60 -32.95 -12.97 7.08
N GLY A 61 -34.08 -12.65 6.44
CA GLY A 61 -35.23 -13.54 6.29
C GLY A 61 -35.03 -14.68 5.27
N LYS A 62 -36.15 -15.16 4.73
CA LYS A 62 -36.18 -16.24 3.73
C LYS A 62 -35.73 -15.81 2.33
N VAL A 63 -35.69 -14.50 2.08
CA VAL A 63 -35.25 -13.87 0.82
C VAL A 63 -33.74 -13.56 0.94
N PRO A 64 -32.93 -13.73 -0.12
CA PRO A 64 -31.55 -13.25 -0.11
C PRO A 64 -31.50 -11.71 0.00
N PRO A 65 -30.59 -11.14 0.81
CA PRO A 65 -30.35 -9.70 0.77
C PRO A 65 -29.74 -9.30 -0.58
N PRO A 66 -29.80 -8.00 -0.96
CA PRO A 66 -29.27 -7.50 -2.23
C PRO A 66 -27.81 -7.94 -2.50
N PRO A 67 -27.45 -8.28 -3.76
CA PRO A 67 -26.12 -8.81 -4.09
C PRO A 67 -24.95 -7.90 -3.69
N HIS A 68 -25.18 -6.58 -3.65
CA HIS A 68 -24.17 -5.58 -3.29
C HIS A 68 -23.64 -5.79 -1.86
N PHE A 69 -24.53 -6.04 -0.88
CA PHE A 69 -24.13 -6.37 0.51
C PHE A 69 -23.31 -7.66 0.60
N LEU A 70 -23.60 -8.64 -0.26
CA LEU A 70 -22.96 -9.96 -0.22
C LEU A 70 -21.60 -9.99 -0.92
N THR A 71 -21.36 -9.06 -1.86
CA THR A 71 -20.13 -8.94 -2.64
C THR A 71 -19.18 -7.83 -2.13
N GLY A 72 -19.67 -6.91 -1.29
CA GLY A 72 -18.87 -5.80 -0.76
C GLY A 72 -18.72 -4.62 -1.74
N MET A 73 -19.54 -4.58 -2.79
CA MET A 73 -19.58 -3.48 -3.77
C MET A 73 -20.64 -2.47 -3.34
N PRO A 74 -20.41 -1.15 -3.42
CA PRO A 74 -21.46 -0.15 -3.22
C PRO A 74 -22.46 -0.16 -4.39
N GLU A 75 -23.72 0.18 -4.12
CA GLU A 75 -24.76 0.23 -5.16
C GLU A 75 -24.72 1.55 -5.95
N VAL A 76 -24.74 1.45 -7.28
CA VAL A 76 -24.71 2.62 -8.18
C VAL A 76 -26.10 3.24 -8.25
N GLY A 77 -26.45 4.06 -7.26
CA GLY A 77 -27.69 4.84 -7.30
C GLY A 77 -28.43 5.09 -5.98
N GLY A 78 -27.74 5.35 -4.87
CA GLY A 78 -28.25 6.13 -3.71
C GLY A 78 -29.42 5.57 -2.86
N ASN A 79 -30.14 4.56 -3.32
CA ASN A 79 -31.32 4.02 -2.65
C ASN A 79 -30.94 2.98 -1.59
N PHE A 80 -30.87 3.39 -0.32
CA PHE A 80 -30.66 2.48 0.81
C PHE A 80 -31.83 1.49 0.97
N VAL A 81 -31.69 0.30 0.39
CA VAL A 81 -32.58 -0.83 0.68
C VAL A 81 -32.21 -1.41 2.05
N GLU A 82 -32.97 -1.04 3.08
CA GLU A 82 -32.80 -1.58 4.44
C GLU A 82 -32.98 -3.11 4.43
N VAL A 83 -31.97 -3.84 4.94
CA VAL A 83 -32.02 -5.30 5.05
C VAL A 83 -33.05 -5.67 6.12
N GLU A 84 -34.06 -6.49 5.76
CA GLU A 84 -35.17 -6.92 6.64
C GLU A 84 -34.74 -7.01 8.12
N PRO A 85 -35.17 -6.07 8.99
CA PRO A 85 -34.76 -6.08 10.39
C PRO A 85 -35.26 -7.36 11.05
N VAL A 86 -34.42 -7.98 11.88
CA VAL A 86 -34.69 -9.32 12.43
C VAL A 86 -35.80 -9.26 13.48
N THR A 87 -37.05 -9.29 13.02
CA THR A 87 -38.26 -9.25 13.86
C THR A 87 -38.30 -10.44 14.83
N GLN A 88 -39.11 -10.32 15.88
CA GLN A 88 -39.32 -11.41 16.85
C GLN A 88 -40.10 -12.61 16.28
N GLU A 89 -40.59 -12.52 15.04
CA GLU A 89 -41.51 -13.52 14.48
C GLU A 89 -40.80 -14.79 14.00
N ASN A 90 -41.22 -15.92 14.61
CA ASN A 90 -40.93 -17.30 14.22
C ASN A 90 -39.48 -17.59 13.79
N VAL A 91 -38.65 -18.06 14.73
CA VAL A 91 -37.23 -18.44 14.54
C VAL A 91 -36.97 -19.30 13.30
N ALA A 92 -37.93 -20.11 12.83
CA ALA A 92 -37.79 -20.91 11.62
C ALA A 92 -37.70 -20.09 10.30
N SER A 93 -38.04 -18.80 10.32
CA SER A 93 -37.89 -17.85 9.20
C SER A 93 -36.43 -17.46 8.96
N ARG A 94 -35.67 -17.24 10.04
CA ARG A 94 -34.36 -16.56 10.06
C ARG A 94 -33.25 -17.37 9.36
N ARG A 95 -32.45 -16.71 8.52
CA ARG A 95 -31.35 -17.33 7.77
C ARG A 95 -30.02 -16.62 7.96
N LEU A 96 -28.94 -17.37 7.76
CA LEU A 96 -27.60 -16.87 7.49
C LEU A 96 -27.36 -17.01 5.99
N TRP A 97 -27.20 -15.88 5.30
CA TRP A 97 -26.80 -15.82 3.91
C TRP A 97 -25.29 -15.66 3.83
N LEU A 98 -24.65 -16.53 3.06
CA LEU A 98 -23.19 -16.62 2.96
C LEU A 98 -22.76 -16.25 1.54
N GLY A 99 -21.88 -15.27 1.38
CA GLY A 99 -21.13 -15.06 0.14
C GLY A 99 -20.02 -16.10 0.02
N LEU A 100 -20.10 -16.98 -0.98
CA LEU A 100 -19.09 -18.01 -1.23
C LEU A 100 -18.01 -17.47 -2.17
N LYS A 101 -16.74 -17.62 -1.80
CA LYS A 101 -15.62 -17.19 -2.64
C LYS A 101 -15.30 -18.20 -3.73
N TYR A 102 -14.99 -17.68 -4.91
CA TYR A 102 -14.50 -18.43 -6.06
C TYR A 102 -13.20 -17.80 -6.55
N TRP A 103 -12.24 -18.64 -6.93
CA TRP A 103 -10.99 -18.23 -7.57
C TRP A 103 -10.87 -18.95 -8.91
N GLN A 104 -10.62 -18.20 -9.99
CA GLN A 104 -10.59 -18.74 -11.37
C GLN A 104 -11.83 -19.61 -11.73
N SER A 105 -13.00 -19.24 -11.19
CA SER A 105 -14.28 -19.97 -11.30
C SER A 105 -14.40 -21.30 -10.55
N GLU A 106 -13.40 -21.69 -9.75
CA GLU A 106 -13.46 -22.84 -8.82
C GLU A 106 -13.73 -22.37 -7.38
N PRO A 107 -14.47 -23.16 -6.55
CA PRO A 107 -14.82 -22.76 -5.19
C PRO A 107 -13.61 -22.79 -4.24
N VAL A 108 -13.39 -21.69 -3.49
CA VAL A 108 -12.36 -21.62 -2.43
C VAL A 108 -12.67 -22.60 -1.28
N LEU A 109 -13.94 -23.00 -1.14
CA LEU A 109 -14.42 -24.00 -0.20
C LEU A 109 -14.63 -25.36 -0.90
N GLY A 110 -13.55 -26.15 -1.03
CA GLY A 110 -13.57 -27.40 -1.80
C GLY A 110 -14.43 -28.51 -1.19
N LYS A 111 -14.11 -28.99 0.03
CA LYS A 111 -14.80 -30.14 0.65
C LYS A 111 -14.81 -30.08 2.19
N LEU A 112 -15.99 -29.86 2.78
CA LEU A 112 -16.27 -29.74 4.22
C LEU A 112 -16.72 -31.08 4.82
N THR A 113 -15.97 -31.66 5.77
CA THR A 113 -16.23 -33.04 6.28
C THR A 113 -16.32 -33.09 7.82
N PRO A 114 -17.50 -33.41 8.41
CA PRO A 114 -17.66 -33.51 9.86
C PRO A 114 -17.00 -34.79 10.39
N ILE A 115 -16.05 -34.63 11.32
CA ILE A 115 -15.28 -35.76 11.87
C ILE A 115 -16.09 -36.45 12.95
N SER A 116 -16.60 -35.70 13.93
CA SER A 116 -17.57 -36.21 14.90
C SER A 116 -18.96 -36.32 14.30
N LYS A 117 -19.69 -37.35 14.71
CA LYS A 117 -21.01 -37.71 14.16
C LYS A 117 -22.00 -37.94 15.32
N PRO A 118 -23.32 -37.83 15.13
CA PRO A 118 -24.31 -37.98 16.21
C PRO A 118 -24.17 -39.28 17.04
N LYS A 119 -23.72 -40.38 16.43
CA LYS A 119 -23.48 -41.67 17.11
C LYS A 119 -22.10 -41.82 17.75
N HIS A 120 -21.13 -40.98 17.36
CA HIS A 120 -19.75 -41.00 17.86
C HIS A 120 -19.21 -39.56 17.90
N ARG A 121 -19.32 -38.93 19.07
CA ARG A 121 -18.55 -37.72 19.40
C ARG A 121 -17.07 -38.08 19.49
N ILE A 122 -16.19 -37.20 19.02
CA ILE A 122 -14.74 -37.37 19.11
C ILE A 122 -14.22 -36.13 19.80
N ASN A 123 -13.60 -36.35 20.96
CA ASN A 123 -12.94 -35.33 21.77
C ASN A 123 -11.42 -35.53 21.56
N LEU A 124 -10.64 -34.46 21.67
CA LEU A 124 -9.20 -34.48 21.42
C LEU A 124 -8.50 -33.59 22.46
N ASP A 125 -7.53 -34.13 23.17
CA ASP A 125 -6.75 -33.42 24.18
C ASP A 125 -5.64 -32.55 23.56
N LEU A 126 -4.93 -31.75 24.37
CA LEU A 126 -3.85 -30.88 23.87
C LEU A 126 -2.67 -31.66 23.24
N PRO A 127 -2.22 -32.81 23.78
CA PRO A 127 -1.27 -33.69 23.09
C PRO A 127 -1.77 -34.20 21.73
N GLY A 128 -2.98 -34.77 21.65
CA GLY A 128 -3.54 -35.27 20.40
C GLY A 128 -3.85 -34.18 19.38
N LEU A 129 -4.19 -32.97 19.86
CA LEU A 129 -4.28 -31.75 19.05
C LEU A 129 -2.93 -31.43 18.40
N ARG A 130 -1.83 -31.49 19.16
CA ARG A 130 -0.47 -31.20 18.67
C ARG A 130 -0.05 -32.19 17.58
N GLN A 131 -0.30 -33.49 17.79
CA GLN A 131 -0.11 -34.55 16.79
C GLN A 131 -0.86 -34.22 15.48
N VAL A 132 -2.16 -33.95 15.57
CA VAL A 132 -3.01 -33.64 14.40
C VAL A 132 -2.55 -32.38 13.66
N LEU A 133 -2.01 -31.38 14.36
CA LEU A 133 -1.41 -30.18 13.76
C LEU A 133 -0.05 -30.45 13.10
N MET A 134 0.72 -31.42 13.59
CA MET A 134 2.00 -31.88 13.01
C MET A 134 1.80 -32.86 11.85
N GLY A 135 0.57 -33.08 11.39
CA GLY A 135 0.24 -34.06 10.33
C GLY A 135 0.21 -35.51 10.82
N GLU A 136 0.46 -35.78 12.10
CA GLU A 136 0.33 -37.10 12.69
C GLU A 136 -1.14 -37.46 12.97
N ARG A 137 -1.46 -38.75 13.02
CA ARG A 137 -2.81 -39.22 13.34
C ARG A 137 -2.95 -39.39 14.85
N SER A 138 -3.95 -38.74 15.44
CA SER A 138 -4.30 -38.96 16.84
C SER A 138 -5.65 -39.68 16.96
N GLY A 139 -5.61 -40.96 17.37
CA GLY A 139 -6.77 -41.83 17.49
C GLY A 139 -7.57 -41.99 16.19
N ARG A 140 -8.74 -41.35 16.12
CA ARG A 140 -9.65 -41.34 14.95
C ARG A 140 -9.64 -40.02 14.16
N VAL A 141 -8.74 -39.10 14.49
CA VAL A 141 -8.51 -37.86 13.73
C VAL A 141 -7.19 -38.01 12.96
N ASP A 142 -7.28 -38.03 11.64
CA ASP A 142 -6.10 -37.99 10.78
C ASP A 142 -5.49 -36.57 10.81
N GLY A 143 -4.16 -36.47 10.75
CA GLY A 143 -3.45 -35.20 10.81
C GLY A 143 -3.62 -34.34 9.56
N LEU A 144 -3.46 -33.03 9.71
CA LEU A 144 -3.52 -32.06 8.61
C LEU A 144 -2.23 -32.17 7.79
N ARG A 145 -2.36 -32.56 6.52
CA ARG A 145 -1.25 -32.97 5.64
C ARG A 145 -1.18 -32.18 4.34
N SER A 146 -2.26 -31.50 3.95
CA SER A 146 -2.30 -30.68 2.73
C SER A 146 -2.32 -29.19 3.10
N PRO A 147 -1.57 -28.32 2.38
CA PRO A 147 -1.74 -26.88 2.47
C PRO A 147 -3.21 -26.48 2.22
N GLY A 148 -3.71 -25.51 3.00
CA GLY A 148 -5.11 -25.10 2.96
C GLY A 148 -6.08 -26.01 3.76
N GLU A 149 -5.60 -27.03 4.47
CA GLU A 149 -6.45 -27.83 5.37
C GLU A 149 -6.70 -27.10 6.71
N CYS A 150 -7.96 -26.65 6.91
CA CYS A 150 -8.46 -26.03 8.14
C CYS A 150 -9.34 -27.00 8.94
N LEU A 151 -9.37 -26.83 10.27
CA LEU A 151 -9.86 -27.82 11.21
C LEU A 151 -10.50 -27.19 12.48
N PHE A 152 -11.80 -26.89 12.42
CA PHE A 152 -12.50 -26.09 13.44
C PHE A 152 -13.00 -26.93 14.64
N LEU A 153 -12.60 -26.59 15.87
CA LEU A 153 -13.10 -27.15 17.15
C LEU A 153 -14.24 -26.31 17.73
N ALA A 154 -15.08 -26.89 18.60
CA ALA A 154 -15.69 -26.13 19.69
C ALA A 154 -14.88 -26.29 21.00
N THR A 155 -14.63 -25.16 21.65
CA THR A 155 -13.96 -25.02 22.95
C THR A 155 -14.89 -24.32 23.94
N ASP A 156 -14.45 -24.16 25.18
CA ASP A 156 -15.09 -23.30 26.19
C ASP A 156 -15.17 -21.82 25.76
N GLN A 157 -14.29 -21.38 24.85
CA GLN A 157 -14.23 -20.01 24.33
C GLN A 157 -15.04 -19.80 23.04
N GLY A 158 -15.55 -20.85 22.39
CA GLY A 158 -16.37 -20.74 21.18
C GLY A 158 -15.99 -21.75 20.09
N VAL A 159 -16.15 -21.36 18.81
CA VAL A 159 -15.69 -22.18 17.67
C VAL A 159 -14.44 -21.54 17.08
N MET A 160 -13.35 -22.30 16.96
CA MET A 160 -12.01 -21.81 16.60
C MET A 160 -11.30 -22.77 15.63
N GLU A 161 -10.46 -22.25 14.72
CA GLU A 161 -9.54 -23.06 13.90
C GLU A 161 -8.45 -23.70 14.78
N ALA A 162 -7.88 -24.82 14.33
CA ALA A 162 -6.92 -25.57 15.11
C ALA A 162 -5.65 -24.82 15.50
N ARG A 163 -5.25 -23.82 14.71
CA ARG A 163 -4.01 -23.04 14.86
C ARG A 163 -4.23 -21.69 15.57
N GLU A 164 -5.46 -21.38 16.01
CA GLU A 164 -5.83 -20.13 16.70
C GLU A 164 -5.61 -20.04 18.23
N PRO A 165 -5.31 -21.10 19.03
CA PRO A 165 -5.39 -20.99 20.49
C PRO A 165 -4.24 -20.17 21.10
N LYS A 166 -4.56 -18.97 21.61
CA LYS A 166 -3.68 -18.18 22.48
C LYS A 166 -3.66 -18.76 23.90
N PRO A 167 -2.49 -19.03 24.51
CA PRO A 167 -2.40 -19.38 25.94
C PRO A 167 -2.66 -18.15 26.84
N ARG A 168 -3.04 -18.40 28.09
CA ARG A 168 -2.97 -17.44 29.21
C ARG A 168 -2.03 -17.99 30.30
N PRO A 169 -1.35 -17.13 31.07
CA PRO A 169 -0.53 -17.55 32.20
C PRO A 169 -1.38 -18.15 33.34
N ARG A 170 -0.72 -18.92 34.21
CA ARG A 170 -1.35 -19.70 35.28
C ARG A 170 -1.81 -18.82 36.45
N SER A 171 -2.88 -19.25 37.12
CA SER A 171 -3.16 -18.95 38.52
C SER A 171 -3.31 -20.27 39.30
N HIS A 172 -2.92 -20.29 40.58
CA HIS A 172 -2.75 -21.53 41.36
C HIS A 172 -4.04 -22.34 41.63
N PRO A 173 -3.92 -23.65 41.95
CA PRO A 173 -4.93 -24.64 41.58
C PRO A 173 -6.09 -24.80 42.58
N ARG A 174 -7.24 -25.21 42.04
CA ARG A 174 -8.25 -26.01 42.75
C ARG A 174 -8.62 -27.23 41.92
N ALA A 175 -8.93 -28.34 42.60
CA ALA A 175 -8.87 -29.67 42.01
C ALA A 175 -10.08 -30.07 41.13
N GLY A 176 -9.85 -31.03 40.23
CA GLY A 176 -10.89 -31.95 39.74
C GLY A 176 -11.88 -31.40 38.71
N GLY A 177 -11.42 -31.10 37.49
CA GLY A 177 -12.30 -30.76 36.36
C GLY A 177 -11.83 -31.35 35.03
N VAL A 178 -12.50 -32.39 34.53
CA VAL A 178 -12.22 -32.96 33.20
C VAL A 178 -12.78 -32.03 32.12
N VAL A 179 -11.89 -31.45 31.31
CA VAL A 179 -12.26 -30.57 30.19
C VAL A 179 -12.64 -31.42 28.97
N ASN A 180 -13.85 -31.22 28.43
CA ASN A 180 -14.34 -31.89 27.23
C ASN A 180 -14.43 -30.90 26.06
N PRO A 181 -13.46 -30.91 25.11
CA PRO A 181 -13.58 -30.19 23.85
C PRO A 181 -14.46 -30.98 22.87
N GLU A 182 -15.51 -30.35 22.34
CA GLU A 182 -16.46 -30.99 21.44
C GLU A 182 -16.13 -30.71 19.97
N VAL A 183 -15.98 -31.78 19.18
CA VAL A 183 -16.23 -31.83 17.73
C VAL A 183 -15.34 -31.01 16.79
N ARG A 184 -14.79 -31.71 15.79
CA ARG A 184 -14.00 -31.11 14.70
C ARG A 184 -14.51 -31.40 13.28
N ILE A 185 -14.10 -30.56 12.33
CA ILE A 185 -14.50 -30.63 10.90
C ILE A 185 -13.28 -30.30 10.03
N SER A 186 -12.88 -31.20 9.12
CA SER A 186 -11.79 -30.93 8.15
C SER A 186 -12.31 -30.29 6.87
N LEU A 187 -11.47 -29.44 6.29
CA LEU A 187 -11.65 -28.84 4.97
C LEU A 187 -10.45 -29.14 4.06
N GLN A 188 -10.71 -29.35 2.76
CA GLN A 188 -9.66 -29.44 1.73
C GLN A 188 -9.93 -28.43 0.61
N GLN A 189 -8.86 -27.80 0.12
CA GLN A 189 -8.80 -27.07 -1.15
C GLN A 189 -8.17 -27.98 -2.22
N GLN A 190 -8.41 -27.68 -3.51
CA GLN A 190 -7.82 -28.42 -4.63
C GLN A 190 -7.10 -27.48 -5.58
N SER A 191 -5.85 -27.79 -5.89
CA SER A 191 -5.09 -27.21 -7.01
C SER A 191 -5.35 -28.03 -8.29
N PRO A 192 -5.27 -27.42 -9.49
CA PRO A 192 -5.53 -28.12 -10.75
C PRO A 192 -4.40 -29.09 -11.12
N ALA A 193 -4.76 -30.25 -11.68
CA ALA A 193 -3.82 -31.24 -12.21
C ALA A 193 -4.16 -31.58 -13.68
N THR A 194 -3.15 -31.63 -14.54
CA THR A 194 -3.28 -32.02 -15.95
C THR A 194 -3.35 -33.53 -16.14
N HIS A 195 -4.08 -33.98 -17.16
CA HIS A 195 -4.40 -35.38 -17.42
C HIS A 195 -3.27 -36.16 -18.12
N ASN A 196 -3.06 -37.42 -17.70
CA ASN A 196 -2.73 -38.58 -18.54
C ASN A 196 -3.08 -39.86 -17.71
N THR A 197 -4.01 -40.75 -18.09
CA THR A 197 -3.87 -41.95 -18.98
C THR A 197 -2.82 -42.99 -18.52
N VAL A 198 -3.09 -44.32 -18.44
CA VAL A 198 -4.29 -45.14 -18.82
C VAL A 198 -4.23 -46.59 -18.25
N ILE A 199 -5.37 -47.32 -18.13
CA ILE A 199 -5.51 -48.82 -18.00
C ILE A 199 -4.97 -49.48 -16.68
N LYS A 200 -5.52 -50.53 -16.04
CA LYS A 200 -6.74 -51.41 -16.15
C LYS A 200 -7.12 -51.97 -14.74
N GLU A 201 -8.39 -52.27 -14.41
CA GLU A 201 -9.07 -53.60 -14.35
C GLU A 201 -8.38 -54.72 -13.51
N MET A 202 -9.05 -55.62 -12.75
CA MET A 202 -10.49 -55.92 -12.60
C MET A 202 -10.86 -56.80 -11.36
N SER A 203 -12.11 -56.69 -10.88
CA SER A 203 -12.93 -57.75 -10.21
C SER A 203 -12.51 -58.23 -8.79
N SER A 204 -13.34 -58.94 -8.00
CA SER A 204 -14.66 -59.56 -8.26
C SER A 204 -15.64 -59.59 -7.05
N SER A 205 -16.94 -59.81 -7.36
CA SER A 205 -18.06 -60.49 -6.62
C SER A 205 -17.99 -60.86 -5.11
N ALA A 206 -19.08 -60.98 -4.34
CA ALA A 206 -20.55 -60.70 -4.38
C ALA A 206 -21.15 -61.15 -3.00
N PRO A 207 -22.48 -61.36 -2.74
CA PRO A 207 -23.73 -60.93 -3.41
C PRO A 207 -24.81 -60.27 -2.51
N ILE A 208 -25.71 -59.52 -3.17
CA ILE A 208 -27.19 -59.40 -2.97
C ILE A 208 -27.83 -59.51 -1.56
N GLU A 209 -28.53 -58.44 -1.14
CA GLU A 209 -29.96 -58.52 -0.77
C GLU A 209 -30.70 -57.19 -1.05
N THR A 210 -32.03 -57.10 -0.87
CA THR A 210 -32.88 -56.12 -1.62
C THR A 210 -33.87 -55.28 -0.79
N THR A 211 -34.30 -54.13 -1.36
CA THR A 211 -35.64 -53.46 -1.32
C THR A 211 -35.51 -51.99 -1.85
N PRO A 212 -36.52 -51.09 -1.89
CA PRO A 212 -37.14 -50.70 -3.15
C PRO A 212 -36.74 -49.31 -3.70
N ARG A 213 -36.72 -49.15 -5.03
CA ARG A 213 -36.29 -47.93 -5.73
C ARG A 213 -37.43 -46.91 -5.97
N LYS A 214 -37.18 -45.62 -5.71
CA LYS A 214 -38.07 -44.51 -6.15
C LYS A 214 -37.80 -44.12 -7.62
N ARG A 215 -38.86 -43.82 -8.38
CA ARG A 215 -38.83 -43.57 -9.84
C ARG A 215 -38.24 -42.19 -10.21
N ARG A 216 -37.54 -42.10 -11.35
CA ARG A 216 -37.13 -40.82 -11.99
C ARG A 216 -38.33 -40.16 -12.70
N ARG A 217 -38.38 -38.82 -12.77
CA ARG A 217 -39.45 -38.08 -13.49
C ARG A 217 -39.17 -38.05 -15.02
N PRO A 218 -40.19 -38.18 -15.89
CA PRO A 218 -40.02 -38.10 -17.35
C PRO A 218 -39.67 -36.69 -17.87
N PRO A 219 -39.06 -36.57 -19.08
CA PRO A 219 -38.80 -35.29 -19.72
C PRO A 219 -40.05 -34.69 -20.39
N LEU A 220 -40.26 -33.38 -20.21
CA LEU A 220 -41.47 -32.66 -20.62
C LEU A 220 -41.45 -32.07 -22.07
N ALA A 221 -40.47 -32.42 -22.89
CA ALA A 221 -40.32 -31.90 -24.26
C ALA A 221 -40.39 -33.05 -25.28
N CYS A 222 -40.94 -32.78 -26.47
CA CYS A 222 -41.02 -33.76 -27.55
C CYS A 222 -39.62 -34.18 -27.99
N GLU A 223 -39.49 -35.37 -28.58
CA GLU A 223 -38.18 -35.96 -28.85
C GLU A 223 -37.36 -35.15 -29.86
N GLN A 224 -38.02 -34.52 -30.84
CA GLN A 224 -37.36 -33.68 -31.85
C GLN A 224 -36.86 -32.36 -31.25
N CYS A 225 -37.67 -31.65 -30.45
CA CYS A 225 -37.21 -30.47 -29.73
C CYS A 225 -36.12 -30.81 -28.72
N ARG A 226 -36.20 -31.96 -28.04
CA ARG A 226 -35.17 -32.44 -27.10
C ARG A 226 -33.85 -32.74 -27.82
N ARG A 227 -33.89 -33.36 -29.02
CA ARG A 227 -32.71 -33.59 -29.88
C ARG A 227 -32.11 -32.28 -30.40
N ARG A 228 -32.94 -31.37 -30.93
CA ARG A 228 -32.53 -30.03 -31.40
C ARG A 228 -32.20 -29.03 -30.28
N LYS A 229 -32.35 -29.41 -29.01
CA LYS A 229 -32.21 -28.55 -27.81
C LYS A 229 -33.08 -27.28 -27.83
N LEU A 230 -34.21 -27.30 -28.55
CA LEU A 230 -35.15 -26.19 -28.67
C LEU A 230 -36.24 -26.24 -27.60
N ARG A 231 -36.79 -25.05 -27.24
CA ARG A 231 -37.90 -24.93 -26.29
C ARG A 231 -39.20 -25.44 -26.90
N CYS A 232 -39.67 -26.60 -26.42
CA CYS A 232 -40.95 -27.18 -26.83
C CYS A 232 -42.14 -26.49 -26.13
N ASP A 233 -43.16 -26.08 -26.90
CA ASP A 233 -44.45 -25.54 -26.42
C ASP A 233 -45.49 -26.63 -26.07
N ARG A 234 -45.15 -27.91 -26.32
CA ARG A 234 -45.88 -29.12 -25.89
C ARG A 234 -47.27 -29.36 -26.51
N LYS A 235 -47.58 -28.67 -27.61
CA LYS A 235 -48.69 -29.06 -28.51
C LYS A 235 -48.31 -30.30 -29.32
N LEU A 236 -49.27 -30.91 -30.01
CA LEU A 236 -49.04 -32.08 -30.87
C LEU A 236 -49.70 -31.88 -32.25
N PRO A 237 -48.93 -31.64 -33.33
CA PRO A 237 -47.49 -31.35 -33.34
C PRO A 237 -47.15 -30.04 -32.62
N CYS A 238 -45.94 -29.97 -32.05
CA CYS A 238 -45.47 -28.78 -31.34
C CYS A 238 -45.01 -27.70 -32.32
N THR A 239 -45.25 -26.41 -32.01
CA THR A 239 -45.06 -25.31 -32.98
C THR A 239 -43.65 -25.24 -33.59
N PRO A 240 -42.55 -25.51 -32.85
CA PRO A 240 -41.20 -25.58 -33.45
C PRO A 240 -40.99 -26.74 -34.43
N CYS A 241 -41.71 -27.86 -34.30
CA CYS A 241 -41.70 -28.93 -35.30
C CYS A 241 -42.50 -28.50 -36.54
N THR A 242 -43.71 -27.96 -36.36
CA THR A 242 -44.59 -27.53 -37.47
C THR A 242 -44.02 -26.37 -38.28
N ARG A 243 -43.12 -25.56 -37.69
CA ARG A 243 -42.39 -24.49 -38.39
C ARG A 243 -41.10 -24.95 -39.10
N SER A 244 -40.67 -26.20 -38.93
CA SER A 244 -39.57 -26.74 -39.74
C SER A 244 -40.08 -26.95 -41.17
N ARG A 245 -39.33 -26.50 -42.18
CA ARG A 245 -39.63 -26.78 -43.60
C ARG A 245 -39.24 -28.21 -44.03
N GLU A 246 -39.24 -29.13 -43.08
CA GLU A 246 -38.88 -30.55 -43.19
C GLU A 246 -40.00 -31.35 -42.53
N SER A 247 -40.36 -32.53 -43.06
CA SER A 247 -41.47 -33.35 -42.57
C SER A 247 -41.14 -34.08 -41.25
N LEU A 248 -41.00 -33.32 -40.15
CA LEU A 248 -40.62 -33.84 -38.83
C LEU A 248 -41.82 -34.25 -37.98
N THR A 249 -42.09 -35.55 -37.92
CA THR A 249 -43.09 -36.14 -37.02
C THR A 249 -42.75 -35.84 -35.56
N CYS A 250 -43.65 -35.11 -34.88
CA CYS A 250 -43.48 -34.68 -33.50
C CYS A 250 -43.88 -35.80 -32.53
N SER A 251 -42.91 -36.59 -32.06
CA SER A 251 -43.13 -37.72 -31.14
C SER A 251 -42.88 -37.38 -29.67
N TYR A 252 -43.56 -38.12 -28.80
CA TYR A 252 -43.29 -38.24 -27.37
C TYR A 252 -43.12 -39.74 -27.03
N SER A 253 -42.16 -40.07 -26.18
CA SER A 253 -41.88 -41.46 -25.80
C SER A 253 -43.12 -42.10 -25.13
N PRO A 254 -43.46 -43.37 -25.44
CA PRO A 254 -44.65 -44.02 -24.88
C PRO A 254 -44.67 -44.00 -23.34
N GLY A 255 -45.82 -43.63 -22.76
CA GLY A 255 -45.97 -43.41 -21.31
C GLY A 255 -46.13 -41.95 -20.88
N HIS A 256 -46.37 -41.01 -21.80
CA HIS A 256 -46.63 -39.59 -21.48
C HIS A 256 -47.84 -38.99 -22.22
N ILE A 257 -49.00 -39.67 -22.19
CA ILE A 257 -50.29 -39.06 -22.51
C ILE A 257 -51.28 -39.36 -21.38
N SER A 258 -51.64 -38.32 -20.62
CA SER A 258 -52.77 -38.33 -19.69
C SER A 258 -53.61 -37.08 -19.95
N GLN A 259 -54.37 -37.16 -21.05
CA GLN A 259 -55.55 -36.37 -21.36
C GLN A 259 -55.50 -34.85 -21.13
N VAL A 260 -55.19 -34.13 -22.21
CA VAL A 260 -55.97 -32.93 -22.55
C VAL A 260 -57.32 -33.44 -23.07
N ASN A 261 -58.44 -33.06 -22.45
CA ASN A 261 -59.77 -33.41 -22.92
C ASN A 261 -60.54 -32.16 -23.37
N THR A 262 -60.86 -32.09 -24.66
CA THR A 262 -62.00 -31.33 -25.20
C THR A 262 -63.07 -32.34 -25.59
N SER A 263 -64.31 -32.16 -25.12
CA SER A 263 -65.44 -33.04 -25.44
C SER A 263 -66.54 -32.30 -26.21
N THR A 264 -66.73 -32.71 -27.46
CA THR A 264 -67.91 -32.54 -28.32
C THR A 264 -69.02 -33.54 -27.94
N SER A 265 -70.28 -33.48 -28.41
CA SER A 265 -71.12 -32.40 -28.98
C SER A 265 -72.56 -32.96 -29.21
N ILE A 266 -73.60 -32.13 -29.02
CA ILE A 266 -74.98 -32.22 -29.59
C ILE A 266 -75.80 -33.54 -29.41
N ARG A 267 -76.98 -33.44 -28.78
CA ARG A 267 -78.28 -33.75 -29.44
C ARG A 267 -79.53 -33.17 -28.76
N GLU A 268 -80.58 -33.08 -29.57
CA GLU A 268 -81.91 -32.46 -29.41
C GLU A 268 -82.99 -33.50 -28.96
N PRO A 269 -84.33 -33.23 -28.96
CA PRO A 269 -85.12 -31.99 -28.74
C PRO A 269 -86.35 -32.14 -27.80
N SER A 270 -87.01 -31.01 -27.45
CA SER A 270 -88.49 -30.85 -27.30
C SER A 270 -89.28 -31.57 -26.16
N PRO A 271 -90.57 -31.23 -25.89
CA PRO A 271 -91.33 -29.98 -26.15
C PRO A 271 -92.21 -29.47 -24.97
N VAL A 272 -92.85 -28.28 -25.15
CA VAL A 272 -94.01 -27.68 -24.40
C VAL A 272 -93.86 -27.43 -22.86
N THR A 273 -94.50 -26.43 -22.23
CA THR A 273 -95.70 -25.62 -22.55
C THR A 273 -95.46 -24.09 -22.35
N PHE A 274 -96.40 -23.23 -22.79
CA PHE A 274 -96.21 -21.80 -23.05
C PHE A 274 -96.57 -20.82 -21.92
N LEU A 275 -95.89 -19.65 -21.91
CA LEU A 275 -96.32 -18.24 -21.69
C LEU A 275 -95.07 -17.41 -21.26
N SER A 276 -94.91 -16.08 -21.44
CA SER A 276 -95.30 -15.14 -22.50
C SER A 276 -94.52 -13.80 -22.32
N ARG A 277 -94.63 -12.90 -23.30
CA ARG A 277 -94.33 -11.43 -23.33
C ARG A 277 -94.35 -10.68 -21.97
N ALA A 278 -93.63 -9.57 -21.73
CA ALA A 278 -92.58 -8.78 -22.41
C ALA A 278 -92.00 -7.77 -21.36
N ASP A 279 -91.18 -6.72 -21.57
CA ASP A 279 -90.52 -6.08 -22.74
C ASP A 279 -89.06 -5.69 -22.30
N GLY A 280 -88.42 -4.52 -22.42
CA GLY A 280 -88.73 -3.27 -23.12
C GLY A 280 -87.62 -2.21 -23.22
N ARG A 281 -87.74 -1.37 -24.25
CA ARG A 281 -86.84 -0.27 -24.68
C ARG A 281 -86.55 0.82 -23.63
N LYS A 282 -85.35 1.41 -23.76
CA LYS A 282 -84.99 2.85 -23.65
C LYS A 282 -85.53 3.70 -22.47
N ARG A 283 -84.60 4.20 -21.64
CA ARG A 283 -84.24 5.64 -21.40
C ARG A 283 -83.12 5.65 -20.36
N SER A 284 -82.00 6.38 -20.41
CA SER A 284 -81.59 7.68 -20.99
C SER A 284 -81.91 8.92 -20.15
N LEU A 285 -80.86 9.72 -19.93
CA LEU A 285 -80.88 11.18 -19.72
C LEU A 285 -81.50 11.71 -18.41
N ALA A 286 -81.26 13.02 -18.23
CA ALA A 286 -81.85 13.93 -17.26
C ALA A 286 -81.33 13.82 -15.81
N SER A 287 -81.06 14.92 -15.11
CA SER A 287 -81.07 16.34 -15.56
C SER A 287 -80.51 17.27 -14.47
N ALA A 288 -80.27 18.52 -14.87
CA ALA A 288 -80.18 19.71 -14.01
C ALA A 288 -78.89 19.82 -13.17
N PHE A 289 -78.23 20.98 -13.13
CA PHE A 289 -78.63 22.20 -12.38
C PHE A 289 -78.97 21.85 -10.91
N SER A 290 -78.35 22.46 -9.90
CA SER A 290 -77.87 23.85 -9.81
C SER A 290 -76.61 23.93 -8.92
N ASN A 291 -75.77 24.98 -8.92
CA ASN A 291 -76.01 26.39 -9.27
C ASN A 291 -74.90 27.00 -10.15
N GLU A 292 -75.31 27.94 -11.01
CA GLU A 292 -74.48 29.07 -11.49
C GLU A 292 -74.57 30.25 -10.48
N ARG A 293 -73.89 31.38 -10.78
CA ARG A 293 -73.61 32.61 -9.99
C ARG A 293 -72.17 32.60 -9.47
N ASP A 294 -71.20 33.27 -10.11
CA ASP A 294 -71.16 34.60 -10.73
C ASP A 294 -71.59 35.75 -9.80
N ILE A 295 -70.67 36.70 -9.58
CA ILE A 295 -70.77 38.10 -10.09
C ILE A 295 -69.52 38.92 -9.64
N ASN A 296 -68.85 39.53 -10.64
CA ASN A 296 -67.91 40.69 -10.65
C ASN A 296 -66.65 40.68 -9.73
N ALA A 297 -65.44 41.10 -10.13
CA ALA A 297 -64.91 42.16 -11.04
C ALA A 297 -64.84 43.57 -10.42
N GLY A 298 -63.83 44.43 -10.70
CA GLY A 298 -62.63 44.29 -11.56
C GLY A 298 -61.29 44.21 -10.78
N ASP A 299 -60.14 44.68 -11.29
CA ASP A 299 -59.88 45.43 -12.53
C ASP A 299 -58.42 45.25 -13.05
N LEU A 300 -58.16 45.68 -14.30
CA LEU A 300 -56.89 45.80 -15.09
C LEU A 300 -55.53 45.59 -14.35
N GLY A 301 -54.50 44.88 -14.89
CA GLY A 301 -54.24 44.26 -16.22
C GLY A 301 -52.90 43.46 -16.16
N GLU A 302 -52.15 43.13 -17.22
CA GLU A 302 -52.34 43.28 -18.68
C GLU A 302 -51.34 42.39 -19.51
N LEU A 303 -51.50 42.36 -20.84
CA LEU A 303 -50.60 41.97 -21.97
C LEU A 303 -49.46 40.91 -21.83
N GLY A 304 -49.58 39.81 -22.60
CA GLY A 304 -48.45 38.94 -23.02
C GLY A 304 -48.85 37.54 -23.50
N ASN A 305 -49.14 37.34 -24.80
CA ASN A 305 -49.73 36.10 -25.33
C ASN A 305 -48.71 35.08 -25.93
N PRO A 306 -48.77 33.78 -25.61
CA PRO A 306 -47.87 32.76 -26.16
C PRO A 306 -48.56 31.72 -27.08
N ASP A 307 -48.39 31.81 -28.40
CA ASP A 307 -48.77 30.69 -29.30
C ASP A 307 -48.09 30.74 -30.70
N ALA A 308 -46.89 30.12 -30.84
CA ALA A 308 -46.26 29.74 -32.12
C ALA A 308 -44.91 28.99 -31.89
N PRO A 309 -44.71 27.74 -32.38
CA PRO A 309 -43.46 26.99 -32.19
C PRO A 309 -42.49 27.10 -33.39
N PRO A 310 -41.20 27.49 -33.19
CA PRO A 310 -40.18 27.46 -34.24
C PRO A 310 -39.35 26.15 -34.29
N PRO A 311 -38.70 25.80 -35.42
CA PRO A 311 -38.25 24.43 -35.69
C PRO A 311 -36.72 24.26 -35.75
N GLN A 312 -36.14 23.44 -34.87
CA GLN A 312 -34.71 23.07 -34.95
C GLN A 312 -34.40 21.59 -34.63
N THR A 313 -35.16 20.93 -33.76
CA THR A 313 -34.86 19.55 -33.31
C THR A 313 -35.07 18.47 -34.37
N ALA A 314 -36.07 18.61 -35.25
CA ALA A 314 -36.38 17.60 -36.27
C ALA A 314 -35.25 17.48 -37.32
N GLN A 315 -34.73 18.62 -37.78
CA GLN A 315 -33.69 18.68 -38.82
C GLN A 315 -32.39 18.00 -38.39
N ILE A 316 -32.02 18.15 -37.11
CA ILE A 316 -30.85 17.51 -36.50
C ILE A 316 -31.02 15.98 -36.44
N ILE A 317 -32.23 15.50 -36.17
CA ILE A 317 -32.53 14.06 -36.14
C ILE A 317 -32.45 13.46 -37.55
N GLU A 318 -32.93 14.17 -38.58
CA GLU A 318 -32.80 13.69 -39.97
C GLU A 318 -31.35 13.68 -40.47
N ASP A 319 -30.55 14.73 -40.22
CA ASP A 319 -29.11 14.75 -40.61
C ASP A 319 -28.37 13.58 -39.96
N LEU A 320 -28.54 13.36 -38.65
CA LEU A 320 -27.93 12.24 -37.94
C LEU A 320 -28.36 10.88 -38.51
N GLN A 321 -29.65 10.68 -38.81
CA GLN A 321 -30.12 9.44 -39.45
C GLN A 321 -29.60 9.26 -40.88
N GLN A 322 -29.39 10.33 -41.64
CA GLN A 322 -28.84 10.27 -43.00
C GLN A 322 -27.34 9.94 -42.96
N ARG A 323 -26.60 10.52 -42.00
CA ARG A 323 -25.18 10.30 -41.76
C ARG A 323 -24.87 8.88 -41.28
N ILE A 324 -25.73 8.30 -40.42
CA ILE A 324 -25.65 6.89 -40.02
C ILE A 324 -25.79 5.98 -41.25
N ARG A 325 -26.81 6.19 -42.09
CA ARG A 325 -27.03 5.38 -43.31
C ARG A 325 -25.87 5.47 -44.31
N GLN A 326 -25.24 6.63 -44.45
CA GLN A 326 -24.04 6.78 -45.29
C GLN A 326 -22.83 6.02 -44.73
N LEU A 327 -22.68 5.95 -43.40
CA LEU A 327 -21.62 5.16 -42.76
C LEU A 327 -21.87 3.65 -42.87
N GLU A 328 -23.12 3.20 -42.77
CA GLU A 328 -23.52 1.80 -42.99
C GLU A 328 -23.17 1.33 -44.43
N ASP A 329 -23.37 2.18 -45.44
CA ASP A 329 -23.08 1.89 -46.84
C ASP A 329 -21.57 1.92 -47.16
N PHE A 330 -20.81 2.85 -46.55
CA PHE A 330 -19.35 2.88 -46.64
C PHE A 330 -18.68 1.66 -45.98
N VAL A 331 -19.16 1.22 -44.82
CA VAL A 331 -18.67 0.00 -44.16
C VAL A 331 -18.97 -1.26 -44.98
N SER A 332 -20.05 -1.24 -45.78
CA SER A 332 -20.47 -2.38 -46.62
C SER A 332 -19.61 -2.60 -47.87
N THR A 333 -18.75 -1.64 -48.27
CA THR A 333 -18.03 -1.67 -49.56
C THR A 333 -16.50 -1.82 -49.47
N GLY A 334 -15.90 -1.57 -48.29
CA GLY A 334 -14.61 -2.13 -47.88
C GLY A 334 -13.41 -1.94 -48.82
N ARG A 335 -13.02 -0.70 -49.13
CA ARG A 335 -11.81 -0.40 -49.94
C ARG A 335 -11.03 0.83 -49.48
N VAL A 336 -9.75 0.82 -49.86
CA VAL A 336 -8.76 1.91 -49.86
C VAL A 336 -8.20 2.33 -48.49
N ALA A 337 -6.89 2.12 -48.33
CA ALA A 337 -6.02 3.12 -47.72
C ALA A 337 -5.12 3.67 -48.83
N ASP A 338 -5.17 4.97 -49.09
CA ASP A 338 -4.11 5.80 -49.70
C ASP A 338 -4.62 7.24 -49.92
N GLN A 339 -3.68 8.19 -49.97
CA GLN A 339 -3.85 9.65 -50.18
C GLN A 339 -4.42 10.46 -49.00
N ILE A 340 -3.56 11.31 -48.42
CA ILE A 340 -3.90 12.49 -47.62
C ILE A 340 -3.10 13.67 -48.20
N PRO A 341 -3.76 14.81 -48.49
CA PRO A 341 -3.18 16.12 -48.17
C PRO A 341 -3.78 16.75 -46.90
N ALA A 342 -3.01 17.62 -46.24
CA ALA A 342 -3.34 18.25 -44.95
C ALA A 342 -4.66 19.09 -44.99
N VAL A 343 -5.33 19.40 -43.86
CA VAL A 343 -4.87 20.37 -42.84
C VAL A 343 -5.63 20.24 -41.50
N LEU A 344 -4.88 20.26 -40.39
CA LEU A 344 -5.21 20.62 -38.98
C LEU A 344 -6.35 19.93 -38.18
N SER A 345 -5.91 19.24 -37.11
CA SER A 345 -6.31 19.42 -35.69
C SER A 345 -7.08 18.34 -34.91
N SER A 346 -6.53 18.06 -33.71
CA SER A 346 -7.12 17.54 -32.46
C SER A 346 -7.32 16.03 -32.20
N SER A 347 -6.63 15.56 -31.15
CA SER A 347 -6.97 14.52 -30.15
C SER A 347 -7.25 13.03 -30.51
N HIS A 348 -6.52 12.14 -29.81
CA HIS A 348 -6.96 10.94 -29.05
C HIS A 348 -8.12 10.03 -29.59
N THR A 349 -8.06 8.69 -29.59
CA THR A 349 -7.02 7.68 -29.27
C THR A 349 -7.49 6.27 -29.69
N SER A 350 -6.58 5.39 -30.13
CA SER A 350 -6.74 3.90 -30.18
C SER A 350 -7.83 3.38 -31.17
N ILE A 351 -8.05 2.08 -31.49
CA ILE A 351 -7.72 0.76 -30.91
C ILE A 351 -7.34 -0.27 -32.04
N THR A 352 -6.65 -1.35 -31.65
CA THR A 352 -6.32 -2.65 -32.32
C THR A 352 -7.53 -3.50 -32.81
N PRO A 353 -7.44 -4.78 -33.29
CA PRO A 353 -6.28 -5.69 -33.59
C PRO A 353 -6.32 -6.55 -34.89
N GLY A 354 -5.15 -7.11 -35.28
CA GLY A 354 -5.02 -8.47 -35.86
C GLY A 354 -5.04 -8.62 -37.40
N GLN A 355 -4.50 -9.70 -37.99
CA GLN A 355 -3.77 -10.85 -37.41
C GLN A 355 -2.98 -11.63 -38.50
N SER A 356 -1.64 -11.69 -38.45
CA SER A 356 -0.86 -12.68 -39.22
C SER A 356 0.59 -12.87 -38.73
N THR A 357 0.88 -14.13 -38.39
CA THR A 357 2.17 -14.85 -38.31
C THR A 357 3.46 -14.12 -38.73
N ILE A 358 4.44 -14.04 -37.83
CA ILE A 358 5.86 -13.75 -38.14
C ILE A 358 6.74 -14.80 -37.44
N HIS A 359 7.76 -15.31 -38.14
CA HIS A 359 8.76 -16.24 -37.60
C HIS A 359 9.82 -15.52 -36.76
N HIS A 360 10.38 -16.21 -35.75
CA HIS A 360 11.64 -15.80 -35.13
C HIS A 360 12.83 -16.01 -36.08
N PRO A 361 13.72 -15.01 -36.20
CA PRO A 361 15.16 -15.22 -36.30
C PRO A 361 15.84 -14.93 -34.95
N ASN A 362 17.01 -15.54 -34.72
CA ASN A 362 17.84 -15.29 -33.53
C ASN A 362 18.64 -13.98 -33.67
N PRO A 363 19.06 -13.36 -32.54
CA PRO A 363 20.11 -12.34 -32.57
C PRO A 363 21.46 -12.99 -32.90
N THR A 364 22.23 -12.40 -33.81
CA THR A 364 23.62 -12.78 -34.07
C THR A 364 24.40 -11.56 -34.56
N GLU A 365 25.58 -11.36 -33.98
CA GLU A 365 26.70 -10.48 -34.38
C GLU A 365 26.45 -9.35 -35.39
N GLN A 366 26.63 -8.08 -34.95
CA GLN A 366 27.12 -7.03 -35.85
C GLN A 366 28.26 -6.23 -35.19
N ARG A 367 29.40 -6.21 -35.88
CA ARG A 367 30.53 -5.29 -35.64
C ARG A 367 30.18 -3.87 -36.13
N PRO A 368 30.83 -2.82 -35.59
CA PRO A 368 30.57 -1.45 -36.03
C PRO A 368 31.04 -1.21 -37.47
N SER A 369 30.24 -0.46 -38.23
CA SER A 369 30.65 0.13 -39.52
C SER A 369 30.58 1.65 -39.41
N LEU A 370 31.66 2.33 -39.80
CA LEU A 370 31.67 3.80 -39.82
C LEU A 370 31.04 4.30 -41.13
N GLN A 371 29.94 5.04 -41.03
CA GLN A 371 29.58 6.04 -42.05
C GLN A 371 29.11 7.33 -41.36
N SER A 372 29.83 8.41 -41.61
CA SER A 372 29.52 9.75 -41.11
C SER A 372 28.60 10.49 -42.09
N GLY A 373 27.47 10.98 -41.58
CA GLY A 373 26.56 11.88 -42.28
C GLY A 373 26.20 13.07 -41.40
N PRO A 374 26.10 14.30 -41.93
CA PRO A 374 25.86 15.49 -41.12
C PRO A 374 24.37 15.62 -40.73
N SER A 375 23.98 14.99 -39.62
CA SER A 375 22.64 15.14 -39.04
C SER A 375 22.36 16.61 -38.65
N GLN A 376 21.29 17.18 -39.21
CA GLN A 376 20.88 18.55 -38.91
C GLN A 376 20.45 18.69 -37.44
N ILE A 377 20.99 19.68 -36.74
CA ILE A 377 20.75 19.91 -35.31
C ILE A 377 19.46 20.71 -35.12
N HIS A 378 18.31 20.03 -35.06
CA HIS A 378 17.13 20.56 -34.38
C HIS A 378 17.20 20.16 -32.89
N GLY A 379 17.62 21.11 -32.06
CA GLY A 379 17.89 20.87 -30.65
C GLY A 379 16.64 20.82 -29.77
N SER A 380 16.21 19.62 -29.38
CA SER A 380 15.34 19.43 -28.22
C SER A 380 16.17 19.49 -26.92
N SER A 381 16.03 20.56 -26.15
CA SER A 381 16.75 20.78 -24.86
C SER A 381 16.14 20.03 -23.66
N SER A 382 15.21 19.12 -23.92
CA SER A 382 14.47 18.30 -22.95
C SER A 382 15.08 16.90 -22.84
N ILE A 383 15.39 16.44 -21.61
CA ILE A 383 15.93 15.09 -21.39
C ILE A 383 14.78 14.08 -21.24
N THR A 384 14.79 13.03 -22.06
CA THR A 384 13.86 11.89 -21.98
C THR A 384 13.78 11.32 -20.56
N ALA A 385 12.56 11.07 -20.08
CA ALA A 385 12.38 10.47 -18.76
C ALA A 385 12.98 9.06 -18.68
N PRO A 386 13.65 8.69 -17.57
CA PRO A 386 14.12 7.32 -17.38
C PRO A 386 12.92 6.37 -17.29
N VAL A 387 13.01 5.21 -17.95
CA VAL A 387 11.93 4.23 -18.00
C VAL A 387 11.49 3.85 -16.57
N PRO A 388 10.20 3.98 -16.22
CA PRO A 388 9.73 3.75 -14.86
C PRO A 388 9.88 2.29 -14.46
N ARG A 389 10.60 2.02 -13.36
CA ARG A 389 10.93 0.66 -12.93
C ARG A 389 9.92 0.14 -11.91
N LEU A 390 9.17 -0.89 -12.29
CA LEU A 390 8.23 -1.60 -11.40
C LEU A 390 8.89 -2.86 -10.82
N ARG A 391 9.02 -2.92 -9.49
CA ARG A 391 9.34 -4.16 -8.77
C ARG A 391 8.05 -4.85 -8.37
N VAL A 392 7.88 -6.11 -8.76
CA VAL A 392 6.77 -6.98 -8.35
C VAL A 392 7.33 -8.17 -7.59
N SER A 393 6.74 -8.50 -6.44
CA SER A 393 6.91 -9.79 -5.78
C SER A 393 5.59 -10.20 -5.11
N SER A 394 5.47 -11.47 -4.75
CA SER A 394 4.29 -12.04 -4.05
C SER A 394 3.92 -11.32 -2.75
N GLN A 395 4.87 -10.64 -2.11
CA GLN A 395 4.67 -9.89 -0.87
C GLN A 395 4.60 -8.36 -1.09
N LYS A 396 5.14 -7.83 -2.19
CA LYS A 396 5.25 -6.38 -2.39
C LYS A 396 5.43 -5.94 -3.84
N THR A 397 4.51 -5.09 -4.29
CA THR A 397 4.73 -4.23 -5.47
C THR A 397 5.32 -2.88 -5.03
N LYS A 398 6.31 -2.36 -5.77
CA LYS A 398 6.80 -0.97 -5.64
C LYS A 398 7.20 -0.42 -7.02
N LEU A 399 6.62 0.71 -7.38
CA LEU A 399 7.14 1.59 -8.44
C LEU A 399 8.35 2.40 -7.93
N PHE A 400 9.38 2.57 -8.74
CA PHE A 400 10.47 3.51 -8.50
C PHE A 400 10.31 4.74 -9.41
N GLY A 401 10.01 5.89 -8.81
CA GLY A 401 9.90 7.16 -9.52
C GLY A 401 11.21 7.66 -10.12
N ALA A 402 11.14 8.63 -11.02
CA ALA A 402 12.28 9.14 -11.76
C ALA A 402 13.36 9.80 -10.87
N ASN A 403 12.99 10.30 -9.69
CA ASN A 403 13.91 10.86 -8.70
C ASN A 403 14.66 9.81 -7.83
N HIS A 404 14.28 8.54 -7.85
CA HIS A 404 14.84 7.52 -6.96
C HIS A 404 16.30 7.20 -7.32
N TRP A 405 17.21 7.17 -6.31
CA TRP A 405 18.66 6.93 -6.44
C TRP A 405 19.06 5.85 -7.46
N VAL A 406 18.26 4.79 -7.53
CA VAL A 406 18.46 3.61 -8.39
C VAL A 406 18.60 3.93 -9.88
N ASN A 407 18.14 5.09 -10.32
CA ASN A 407 18.24 5.53 -11.71
C ASN A 407 19.66 6.02 -12.02
N ALA A 408 20.28 6.81 -11.13
CA ALA A 408 21.70 7.13 -11.22
C ALA A 408 22.58 5.90 -10.93
N ALA A 409 22.15 5.03 -10.01
CA ALA A 409 22.89 3.84 -9.64
C ALA A 409 22.93 2.74 -10.74
N ALA A 410 22.18 2.91 -11.84
CA ALA A 410 22.26 2.06 -13.03
C ALA A 410 23.19 2.59 -14.12
N GLU A 411 23.69 3.83 -13.98
CA GLU A 411 24.68 4.42 -14.90
C GLU A 411 26.10 3.85 -14.64
N PHE A 412 26.32 3.21 -13.50
CA PHE A 412 27.51 2.40 -13.24
C PHE A 412 27.45 1.11 -14.06
N GLN A 413 28.02 1.12 -15.27
CA GLN A 413 27.91 0.07 -16.29
C GLN A 413 28.12 -1.36 -15.72
N VAL A 414 29.21 -1.58 -14.99
CA VAL A 414 29.54 -2.92 -14.43
C VAL A 414 28.64 -3.32 -13.25
N ILE A 415 28.02 -2.35 -12.58
CA ILE A 415 27.27 -2.55 -11.34
C ILE A 415 25.79 -2.91 -11.60
N GLY A 416 25.21 -2.48 -12.73
CA GLY A 416 23.85 -2.84 -13.12
C GLY A 416 23.70 -4.33 -13.49
N ASP A 417 24.72 -4.88 -14.16
CA ASP A 417 24.67 -6.20 -14.82
C ASP A 417 25.07 -7.37 -13.90
N PHE A 418 25.01 -7.19 -12.57
CA PHE A 418 25.31 -8.22 -11.58
C PHE A 418 24.13 -9.21 -11.38
N THR A 419 23.89 -10.06 -12.37
CA THR A 419 23.20 -11.35 -12.11
C THR A 419 24.23 -12.43 -11.71
N PRO A 420 23.83 -13.47 -10.95
CA PRO A 420 24.70 -14.61 -10.66
C PRO A 420 25.02 -15.51 -11.88
N LYS A 421 24.48 -15.20 -13.06
CA LYS A 421 24.67 -15.96 -14.31
C LYS A 421 25.63 -15.25 -15.28
N ASP A 422 25.66 -13.92 -15.28
CA ASP A 422 26.46 -13.10 -16.20
C ASP A 422 27.87 -12.82 -15.66
N ILE A 423 28.33 -13.69 -14.75
CA ILE A 423 29.74 -13.86 -14.38
C ILE A 423 30.11 -15.28 -14.81
N GLU A 424 30.87 -15.41 -15.90
CA GLU A 424 31.60 -16.64 -16.19
C GLU A 424 32.70 -16.81 -15.14
N PHE A 425 32.35 -17.39 -14.00
CA PHE A 425 33.27 -17.62 -12.90
C PHE A 425 34.35 -18.62 -13.31
N SER A 426 35.58 -18.13 -13.52
CA SER A 426 36.81 -18.95 -13.52
C SER A 426 37.21 -19.43 -12.11
N PHE A 427 36.24 -19.54 -11.20
CA PHE A 427 36.42 -19.79 -9.77
C PHE A 427 35.72 -21.09 -9.36
N ALA A 428 36.19 -21.69 -8.26
CA ALA A 428 35.59 -22.92 -7.74
C ALA A 428 34.12 -22.69 -7.33
N LYS A 429 33.27 -23.71 -7.52
CA LYS A 429 31.84 -23.67 -7.14
C LYS A 429 31.64 -23.28 -5.68
N ASP A 430 32.60 -23.62 -4.84
CA ASP A 430 32.62 -23.36 -3.40
C ASP A 430 32.61 -21.85 -3.08
N ASP A 431 33.22 -20.99 -3.90
CA ASP A 431 33.24 -19.55 -3.63
C ASP A 431 31.87 -18.90 -3.79
N VAL A 432 31.11 -19.32 -4.81
CA VAL A 432 29.72 -18.87 -5.06
C VAL A 432 28.78 -19.41 -3.98
N ALA A 433 28.96 -20.66 -3.56
CA ALA A 433 28.21 -21.25 -2.44
C ALA A 433 28.48 -20.47 -1.14
N ASN A 434 29.75 -20.25 -0.79
CA ASN A 434 30.17 -19.49 0.39
C ASN A 434 29.64 -18.04 0.40
N PHE A 435 29.55 -17.39 -0.76
CA PHE A 435 28.93 -16.07 -0.87
C PHE A 435 27.42 -16.12 -0.64
N SER A 436 26.71 -17.08 -1.26
CA SER A 436 25.28 -17.29 -1.04
C SER A 436 24.97 -17.55 0.44
N THR A 437 25.81 -18.31 1.14
CA THR A 437 25.73 -18.52 2.59
C THR A 437 25.91 -17.21 3.36
N ALA A 438 26.99 -16.45 3.15
CA ALA A 438 27.19 -15.18 3.86
C ALA A 438 26.06 -14.14 3.62
N VAL A 439 25.48 -14.11 2.42
CA VAL A 439 24.29 -13.31 2.09
C VAL A 439 23.06 -13.78 2.87
N LYS A 440 22.83 -15.10 2.88
CA LYS A 440 21.76 -15.73 3.67
C LYS A 440 21.94 -15.39 5.15
N ASP A 441 23.08 -15.66 5.74
CA ASP A 441 23.34 -15.49 7.19
C ASP A 441 23.05 -14.06 7.65
N CYS A 442 23.50 -13.05 6.88
CA CYS A 442 23.17 -11.64 7.12
C CYS A 442 21.65 -11.36 7.07
N TYR A 443 20.93 -12.02 6.16
CA TYR A 443 19.48 -11.89 6.03
C TYR A 443 18.71 -12.64 7.13
N TYR A 444 19.05 -13.90 7.41
CA TYR A 444 18.45 -14.71 8.48
C TYR A 444 18.62 -14.00 9.83
N LEU A 445 19.83 -13.53 10.15
CA LEU A 445 20.11 -12.81 11.40
C LEU A 445 19.36 -11.46 11.46
N ARG A 446 19.32 -10.70 10.37
CA ARG A 446 18.54 -9.44 10.34
C ARG A 446 17.02 -9.67 10.41
N GLN A 447 16.50 -10.79 9.92
CA GLN A 447 15.09 -11.11 10.03
C GLN A 447 14.75 -11.67 11.43
N SER A 448 15.62 -12.48 12.06
CA SER A 448 15.40 -12.91 13.45
C SER A 448 15.40 -11.72 14.41
N TRP A 449 16.35 -10.77 14.25
CA TRP A 449 16.33 -9.47 14.91
C TRP A 449 15.00 -8.73 14.75
N LYS A 450 14.53 -8.56 13.50
CA LYS A 450 13.24 -7.91 13.23
C LYS A 450 12.06 -8.63 13.85
N MET A 451 12.09 -9.97 13.87
CA MET A 451 11.04 -10.78 14.48
C MET A 451 11.08 -10.67 16.01
N GLN A 452 12.25 -10.63 16.65
CA GLN A 452 12.37 -10.31 18.08
C GLN A 452 11.74 -8.94 18.37
N LEU A 453 12.13 -7.92 17.60
CA LEU A 453 11.59 -6.54 17.67
C LEU A 453 10.10 -6.39 17.23
N SER A 454 9.44 -7.45 16.76
CA SER A 454 8.00 -7.49 16.51
C SER A 454 7.24 -8.53 17.34
N ASN A 455 7.97 -9.39 18.07
CA ASN A 455 7.43 -10.37 19.02
C ASN A 455 7.38 -9.80 20.44
N GLU A 456 8.10 -8.70 20.72
CA GLU A 456 7.59 -7.72 21.68
C GLU A 456 6.16 -7.37 21.28
N ASN A 457 5.19 -7.60 22.17
CA ASN A 457 3.76 -7.52 21.87
C ASN A 457 3.31 -6.06 21.70
N LEU A 458 3.63 -5.46 20.55
CA LEU A 458 3.27 -4.11 20.10
C LEU A 458 1.77 -3.98 19.73
N LEU A 459 0.92 -4.68 20.48
CA LEU A 459 -0.46 -4.28 20.69
C LEU A 459 -0.45 -2.89 21.35
N PRO A 460 -1.37 -1.97 21.00
CA PRO A 460 -1.48 -0.69 21.69
C PRO A 460 -1.64 -0.90 23.19
N THR A 461 -0.69 -0.39 23.98
CA THR A 461 -0.75 -0.48 25.44
C THR A 461 -2.00 0.24 25.91
N MET A 462 -2.94 -0.49 26.52
CA MET A 462 -4.22 0.07 26.98
C MET A 462 -4.03 1.12 28.09
N ASP A 463 -2.90 1.05 28.79
CA ASP A 463 -2.37 2.11 29.64
C ASP A 463 -1.05 2.60 29.04
N LEU A 464 -1.09 3.76 28.37
CA LEU A 464 0.12 4.38 27.81
C LEU A 464 0.89 5.17 28.88
N LEU A 465 0.22 5.59 29.96
CA LEU A 465 0.81 6.39 31.04
C LEU A 465 1.80 5.55 31.84
N SER A 466 1.52 4.26 32.05
CA SER A 466 2.46 3.30 32.65
C SER A 466 3.77 3.11 31.88
N THR A 467 3.86 3.62 30.64
CA THR A 467 5.08 3.54 29.80
C THR A 467 5.93 4.80 29.84
N PHE A 468 5.47 5.89 30.46
CA PHE A 468 6.24 7.12 30.57
C PHE A 468 7.34 6.97 31.64
N PRO A 469 8.59 7.40 31.36
CA PRO A 469 9.65 7.39 32.36
C PRO A 469 9.42 8.47 33.44
N GLN A 470 10.33 8.57 34.40
CA GLN A 470 10.26 9.62 35.43
C GLN A 470 10.25 11.03 34.81
N ARG A 471 9.63 11.98 35.51
CA ARG A 471 9.33 13.32 35.00
C ARG A 471 10.58 14.04 34.51
N GLU A 472 11.68 13.91 35.21
CA GLU A 472 12.98 14.51 34.91
C GLU A 472 13.48 14.10 33.51
N LEU A 473 13.28 12.83 33.12
CA LEU A 473 13.61 12.32 31.80
C LEU A 473 12.57 12.72 30.75
N CYS A 474 11.27 12.73 31.10
CA CYS A 474 10.22 13.26 30.22
C CYS A 474 10.50 14.73 29.84
N ASP A 475 10.82 15.56 30.82
CA ASP A 475 11.22 16.95 30.66
C ASP A 475 12.47 17.07 29.74
N GLU A 476 13.48 16.22 29.90
CA GLU A 476 14.67 16.23 29.03
C GLU A 476 14.33 15.88 27.58
N LEU A 477 13.45 14.88 27.36
CA LEU A 477 12.99 14.51 26.02
C LEU A 477 12.17 15.62 25.36
N LEU A 478 11.35 16.34 26.13
CA LEU A 478 10.68 17.55 25.64
C LEU A 478 11.70 18.64 25.29
N ARG A 479 12.67 18.95 26.16
CA ARG A 479 13.74 19.93 25.84
C ARG A 479 14.52 19.53 24.59
N CYS A 480 14.73 18.24 24.34
CA CYS A 480 15.36 17.72 23.13
C CYS A 480 14.51 17.96 21.86
N TYR A 481 13.19 17.73 21.91
CA TYR A 481 12.28 18.07 20.81
C TYR A 481 12.21 19.60 20.57
N MET A 482 12.02 20.37 21.65
CA MET A 482 11.85 21.83 21.60
C MET A 482 13.10 22.57 21.10
N ARG A 483 14.31 22.02 21.33
CA ARG A 483 15.58 22.57 20.84
C ARG A 483 15.84 22.31 19.34
N THR A 484 15.10 21.38 18.71
CA THR A 484 15.47 20.84 17.39
C THR A 484 14.39 21.01 16.33
N PHE A 485 13.18 20.48 16.58
CA PHE A 485 12.14 20.44 15.57
C PHE A 485 11.04 21.48 15.75
N GLU A 486 10.83 21.98 16.98
CA GLU A 486 9.70 22.89 17.21
C GLU A 486 9.89 24.26 16.54
N HIS A 487 11.10 24.85 16.54
CA HIS A 487 11.38 26.08 15.78
C HIS A 487 11.12 25.94 14.27
N ILE A 488 11.20 24.71 13.73
CA ILE A 488 11.01 24.40 12.31
C ILE A 488 9.54 24.15 11.98
N TYR A 489 8.87 23.34 12.80
CA TYR A 489 7.55 22.79 12.48
C TYR A 489 6.39 23.40 13.28
N ARG A 490 6.67 24.15 14.35
CA ARG A 490 5.71 24.96 15.13
C ARG A 490 4.37 24.25 15.38
N LEU A 491 4.47 22.99 15.80
CA LEU A 491 3.33 22.08 15.93
C LEU A 491 2.53 22.34 17.19
N VAL A 492 3.16 22.89 18.23
CA VAL A 492 2.49 23.29 19.47
C VAL A 492 2.67 24.79 19.72
N HIS A 493 1.81 25.35 20.55
CA HIS A 493 1.97 26.70 21.05
C HIS A 493 2.59 26.64 22.45
N ILE A 494 3.82 27.17 22.60
CA ILE A 494 4.72 26.83 23.70
C ILE A 494 4.11 27.10 25.10
N PRO A 495 3.58 28.31 25.43
CA PRO A 495 3.00 28.59 26.74
C PRO A 495 1.80 27.69 27.09
N THR A 496 0.91 27.45 26.13
CA THR A 496 -0.27 26.59 26.35
C THR A 496 0.11 25.11 26.49
N PHE A 497 1.14 24.66 25.77
CA PHE A 497 1.65 23.29 25.90
C PHE A 497 2.26 23.05 27.29
N TRP A 498 3.11 23.96 27.78
CA TRP A 498 3.71 23.80 29.11
C TRP A 498 2.66 23.86 30.23
N LYS A 499 1.61 24.68 30.06
CA LYS A 499 0.46 24.66 30.98
C LYS A 499 -0.25 23.30 30.97
N GLU A 500 -0.63 22.78 29.79
CA GLU A 500 -1.28 21.47 29.64
C GLU A 500 -0.40 20.33 30.20
N TYR A 501 0.93 20.49 30.16
CA TYR A 501 1.91 19.55 30.72
C TYR A 501 2.04 19.58 32.25
N GLU A 502 1.99 20.75 32.89
CA GLU A 502 1.92 20.85 34.35
C GLU A 502 0.56 20.35 34.88
N ASP A 503 -0.53 20.72 34.21
CA ASP A 503 -1.88 20.23 34.52
C ASP A 503 -1.94 18.68 34.39
N PHE A 504 -1.26 18.10 33.39
CA PHE A 504 -1.08 16.65 33.26
C PHE A 504 -0.35 16.03 34.46
N TRP A 505 0.80 16.56 34.89
CA TRP A 505 1.51 15.99 36.05
C TRP A 505 0.75 16.19 37.37
N ALA A 506 -0.07 17.24 37.48
CA ALA A 506 -0.96 17.45 38.61
C ALA A 506 -2.14 16.47 38.65
N SER A 507 -2.63 15.97 37.50
CA SER A 507 -3.73 14.98 37.42
C SER A 507 -3.72 14.16 36.11
N PRO A 508 -2.82 13.15 35.98
CA PRO A 508 -2.60 12.46 34.70
C PRO A 508 -3.86 11.78 34.13
N GLY A 509 -4.69 11.20 34.99
CA GLY A 509 -5.93 10.51 34.61
C GLY A 509 -7.07 11.41 34.13
N THR A 510 -6.91 12.75 34.16
CA THR A 510 -7.90 13.71 33.64
C THR A 510 -7.54 14.28 32.26
N SER A 511 -6.34 13.98 31.75
CA SER A 511 -5.83 14.53 30.49
C SER A 511 -6.50 13.92 29.27
N SER A 512 -6.63 14.72 28.20
CA SER A 512 -7.22 14.29 26.94
C SER A 512 -6.38 13.21 26.25
N THR A 513 -7.02 12.26 25.57
CA THR A 513 -6.29 11.23 24.81
C THR A 513 -5.43 11.86 23.70
N SER A 514 -5.88 12.97 23.10
CA SER A 514 -5.06 13.72 22.14
C SER A 514 -3.81 14.31 22.79
N PHE A 515 -3.89 14.89 24.00
CA PHE A 515 -2.69 15.37 24.70
C PHE A 515 -1.71 14.25 25.05
N VAL A 516 -2.21 13.12 25.55
CA VAL A 516 -1.37 11.95 25.85
C VAL A 516 -0.68 11.42 24.57
N MET A 517 -1.37 11.41 23.42
CA MET A 517 -0.76 11.04 22.14
C MET A 517 0.25 12.09 21.63
N LYS A 518 -0.02 13.40 21.80
CA LYS A 518 0.95 14.47 21.52
C LYS A 518 2.22 14.26 22.36
N LEU A 519 2.11 14.15 23.69
CA LEU A 519 3.25 13.90 24.59
C LEU A 519 4.05 12.66 24.19
N SER A 520 3.37 11.53 23.97
CA SER A 520 4.01 10.27 23.59
C SER A 520 4.90 10.41 22.34
N LEU A 521 4.46 11.19 21.35
CA LEU A 521 5.23 11.44 20.13
C LEU A 521 6.35 12.47 20.33
N LEU A 522 6.12 13.52 21.14
CA LEU A 522 7.14 14.49 21.50
C LEU A 522 8.30 13.82 22.25
N PHE A 523 7.99 12.93 23.21
CA PHE A 523 8.97 12.07 23.87
C PHE A 523 9.67 11.16 22.86
N ALA A 524 8.93 10.47 21.97
CA ALA A 524 9.49 9.57 20.96
C ALA A 524 10.53 10.26 20.08
N ILE A 525 10.24 11.47 19.60
CA ILE A 525 11.17 12.28 18.80
C ILE A 525 12.35 12.76 19.66
N GLY A 526 12.10 13.16 20.91
CA GLY A 526 13.14 13.53 21.87
C GLY A 526 14.21 12.45 22.10
N THR A 527 13.84 11.16 22.01
CA THR A 527 14.78 10.02 22.18
C THR A 527 15.95 10.04 21.19
N ILE A 528 15.77 10.65 20.02
CA ILE A 528 16.78 10.73 18.95
C ILE A 528 17.92 11.70 19.32
N PHE A 529 17.65 12.68 20.18
CA PHE A 529 18.61 13.71 20.59
C PHE A 529 19.01 13.61 22.08
N HIS A 530 18.64 12.51 22.74
CA HIS A 530 19.11 12.18 24.09
C HIS A 530 20.61 11.80 24.07
N LYS A 531 21.30 12.03 25.20
CA LYS A 531 22.77 12.01 25.25
C LYS A 531 23.39 10.71 25.79
N ASP A 532 22.64 9.90 26.53
CA ASP A 532 23.15 8.65 27.10
C ASP A 532 22.75 7.46 26.22
N GLU A 533 23.75 6.82 25.60
CA GLU A 533 23.57 5.69 24.69
C GLU A 533 22.88 4.49 25.35
N LYS A 534 23.04 4.30 26.68
CA LYS A 534 22.38 3.21 27.42
C LYS A 534 20.89 3.47 27.57
N THR A 535 20.52 4.62 28.15
CA THR A 535 19.13 5.07 28.27
C THR A 535 18.46 5.18 26.90
N GLN A 536 19.20 5.60 25.86
CA GLN A 536 18.68 5.70 24.50
C GLN A 536 18.19 4.35 23.94
N LYS A 537 18.86 3.22 24.20
CA LYS A 537 18.38 1.90 23.73
C LYS A 537 17.03 1.52 24.37
N TYR A 538 16.87 1.73 25.67
CA TYR A 538 15.59 1.56 26.39
C TYR A 538 14.50 2.51 25.83
N LEU A 539 14.83 3.79 25.65
CA LEU A 539 13.92 4.80 25.13
C LEU A 539 13.48 4.53 23.68
N GLN A 540 14.35 4.00 22.82
CA GLN A 540 14.00 3.64 21.44
C GLN A 540 12.93 2.54 21.37
N ARG A 541 12.83 1.65 22.36
CA ARG A 541 11.73 0.68 22.49
C ARG A 541 10.41 1.39 22.81
N LEU A 542 10.42 2.28 23.80
CA LEU A 542 9.23 3.06 24.17
C LEU A 542 8.77 3.96 23.01
N ALA A 543 9.69 4.61 22.31
CA ALA A 543 9.40 5.43 21.13
C ALA A 543 8.65 4.67 20.03
N ARG A 544 8.91 3.36 19.85
CA ARG A 544 8.14 2.49 18.94
C ARG A 544 6.72 2.25 19.45
N GLN A 545 6.57 1.93 20.73
CA GLN A 545 5.26 1.72 21.37
C GLN A 545 4.39 2.99 21.24
N TRP A 546 4.94 4.16 21.57
CA TRP A 546 4.31 5.48 21.44
C TRP A 546 3.89 5.80 20.00
N VAL A 547 4.80 5.61 19.03
CA VAL A 547 4.53 5.87 17.60
C VAL A 547 3.49 4.91 17.00
N TYR A 548 3.40 3.66 17.49
CA TYR A 548 2.30 2.76 17.12
C TYR A 548 0.99 3.16 17.79
N ALA A 549 0.98 3.46 19.10
CA ALA A 549 -0.25 3.85 19.82
C ALA A 549 -0.96 5.02 19.13
N ALA A 550 -0.22 6.05 18.71
CA ALA A 550 -0.76 7.17 17.96
C ALA A 550 -1.31 6.77 16.56
N GLN A 551 -0.64 5.89 15.83
CA GLN A 551 -1.16 5.37 14.54
C GLN A 551 -2.47 4.60 14.70
N TRP A 552 -2.56 3.74 15.73
CA TRP A 552 -3.78 3.00 16.03
C TRP A 552 -4.91 3.91 16.55
N TRP A 553 -4.60 5.03 17.20
CA TRP A 553 -5.59 6.02 17.62
C TRP A 553 -6.15 6.83 16.43
N LEU A 554 -5.28 7.22 15.48
CA LEU A 554 -5.67 7.94 14.25
C LEU A 554 -6.56 7.10 13.32
N ILE A 555 -6.22 5.82 13.09
CA ILE A 555 -6.86 4.94 12.09
C ILE A 555 -7.86 3.97 12.77
N GLY A 556 -8.04 4.07 14.09
CA GLY A 556 -8.92 3.20 14.87
C GLY A 556 -10.40 3.59 14.79
N PRO A 557 -11.27 2.96 15.62
CA PRO A 557 -12.69 3.33 15.72
C PRO A 557 -12.95 4.80 16.10
N SER A 558 -11.92 5.50 16.57
CA SER A 558 -11.87 6.94 16.86
C SER A 558 -11.61 7.85 15.67
N GLU A 559 -11.39 7.35 14.44
CA GLU A 559 -11.00 8.13 13.25
C GLU A 559 -11.76 9.46 13.11
N SER A 560 -13.11 9.42 13.14
CA SER A 560 -13.96 10.60 13.05
C SER A 560 -13.77 11.63 14.19
N ALA A 561 -13.43 11.16 15.39
CA ALA A 561 -13.11 12.02 16.54
C ALA A 561 -11.68 12.60 16.47
N THR A 562 -10.84 12.14 15.56
CA THR A 562 -9.51 12.74 15.28
C THR A 562 -9.57 13.87 14.25
N PHE A 563 -10.71 14.13 13.61
CA PHE A 563 -10.88 15.17 12.58
C PHE A 563 -10.92 16.60 13.17
N ASN A 564 -9.78 17.02 13.72
CA ASN A 564 -9.57 18.31 14.38
C ASN A 564 -8.07 18.69 14.38
N LEU A 565 -7.73 19.85 14.94
CA LEU A 565 -6.33 20.36 14.93
C LEU A 565 -5.37 19.47 15.73
N ASP A 566 -5.81 18.89 16.86
CA ASP A 566 -5.03 17.94 17.65
C ASP A 566 -4.68 16.69 16.82
N GLY A 567 -5.66 16.07 16.16
CA GLY A 567 -5.42 14.90 15.31
C GLY A 567 -4.52 15.19 14.12
N LEU A 568 -4.60 16.40 13.54
CA LEU A 568 -3.72 16.83 12.47
C LEU A 568 -2.29 17.10 12.97
N GLN A 569 -2.11 17.69 14.15
CA GLN A 569 -0.80 17.78 14.83
C GLN A 569 -0.21 16.38 15.10
N ILE A 570 -1.03 15.44 15.57
CA ILE A 570 -0.62 14.05 15.82
C ILE A 570 -0.24 13.34 14.51
N CYS A 571 -0.93 13.59 13.38
CA CYS A 571 -0.52 13.13 12.07
C CYS A 571 0.87 13.64 11.67
N CYS A 572 1.13 14.95 11.84
CA CYS A 572 2.44 15.55 11.58
C CYS A 572 3.53 14.94 12.48
N LEU A 573 3.28 14.81 13.79
CA LEU A 573 4.20 14.22 14.75
C LEU A 573 4.51 12.73 14.46
N VAL A 574 3.51 11.94 14.00
CA VAL A 574 3.72 10.54 13.56
C VAL A 574 4.64 10.48 12.34
N ILE A 575 4.46 11.35 11.36
CA ILE A 575 5.33 11.43 10.17
C ILE A 575 6.74 11.84 10.57
N LEU A 576 6.87 12.87 11.41
CA LEU A 576 8.14 13.41 11.90
C LEU A 576 8.93 12.36 12.71
N ALA A 577 8.28 11.64 13.63
CA ALA A 577 8.93 10.56 14.39
C ALA A 577 9.43 9.41 13.49
N ARG A 578 8.67 9.08 12.44
CA ARG A 578 9.06 8.07 11.45
C ARG A 578 10.23 8.55 10.57
N GLN A 579 10.30 9.84 10.24
CA GLN A 579 11.48 10.46 9.61
C GLN A 579 12.67 10.52 10.57
N ALA A 580 12.47 10.83 11.86
CA ALA A 580 13.53 10.92 12.87
C ALA A 580 14.21 9.57 13.20
N GLY A 581 13.51 8.47 12.94
CA GLY A 581 14.09 7.11 12.96
C GLY A 581 13.26 6.09 13.76
N CYS A 582 12.31 6.55 14.57
CA CYS A 582 11.58 5.73 15.55
C CYS A 582 10.90 4.49 14.93
N LEU A 583 10.38 4.61 13.69
CA LEU A 583 9.75 3.50 12.96
C LEU A 583 9.94 3.61 11.44
N SER A 584 10.39 2.52 10.81
CA SER A 584 10.65 2.44 9.36
C SER A 584 9.45 1.88 8.57
N SER A 585 8.61 2.77 8.01
CA SER A 585 7.45 2.43 7.17
C SER A 585 7.19 3.50 6.08
N PRO A 586 6.70 3.19 4.87
CA PRO A 586 6.49 4.16 3.78
C PRO A 586 5.64 5.37 4.19
N LEU A 587 6.19 6.59 4.03
CA LEU A 587 5.60 7.82 4.56
C LEU A 587 4.45 8.37 3.71
N TRP A 588 4.49 8.22 2.38
CA TRP A 588 3.56 8.88 1.46
C TRP A 588 2.09 8.62 1.76
N ILE A 589 1.70 7.38 2.07
CA ILE A 589 0.30 7.05 2.42
C ILE A 589 -0.20 7.89 3.62
N SER A 590 0.64 8.09 4.63
CA SER A 590 0.30 8.90 5.81
C SER A 590 0.36 10.40 5.51
N ALA A 591 1.28 10.84 4.66
CA ALA A 591 1.40 12.24 4.24
C ALA A 591 0.25 12.68 3.32
N ASP A 592 -0.21 11.81 2.42
CA ASP A 592 -1.37 12.02 1.57
C ASP A 592 -2.64 12.10 2.42
N SER A 593 -2.80 11.22 3.42
CA SER A 593 -3.93 11.27 4.36
C SER A 593 -3.92 12.57 5.18
N MET A 594 -2.77 12.95 5.77
CA MET A 594 -2.57 14.22 6.48
C MET A 594 -2.89 15.44 5.59
N LEU A 595 -2.45 15.44 4.32
CA LEU A 595 -2.76 16.52 3.39
C LEU A 595 -4.28 16.59 3.12
N ASN A 596 -4.92 15.47 2.79
CA ASN A 596 -6.36 15.45 2.52
C ASN A 596 -7.18 15.90 3.75
N MET A 597 -6.79 15.47 4.95
CA MET A 597 -7.36 15.93 6.22
C MET A 597 -7.26 17.46 6.36
N ALA A 598 -6.06 18.04 6.17
CA ALA A 598 -5.85 19.49 6.22
C ALA A 598 -6.61 20.26 5.12
N MET A 599 -6.70 19.68 3.91
CA MET A 599 -7.48 20.24 2.81
C MET A 599 -8.97 20.29 3.17
N MET A 600 -9.55 19.17 3.62
CA MET A 600 -10.95 19.06 4.04
C MET A 600 -11.28 19.93 5.27
N MET A 601 -10.33 20.12 6.19
CA MET A 601 -10.44 21.06 7.31
C MET A 601 -10.29 22.53 6.90
N GLY A 602 -9.99 22.82 5.63
CA GLY A 602 -9.87 24.18 5.09
C GLY A 602 -8.60 24.93 5.51
N LEU A 603 -7.50 24.25 5.86
CA LEU A 603 -6.24 24.91 6.25
C LEU A 603 -5.49 25.52 5.05
N HIS A 604 -5.71 24.98 3.85
CA HIS A 604 -5.18 25.49 2.59
C HIS A 604 -5.81 26.82 2.12
N ARG A 605 -6.88 27.27 2.80
CA ARG A 605 -7.62 28.50 2.48
C ARG A 605 -7.17 29.68 3.32
N ASN A 606 -7.24 30.88 2.76
CA ASN A 606 -6.96 32.12 3.47
C ASN A 606 -7.82 32.23 4.75
N THR A 607 -7.17 32.33 5.91
CA THR A 607 -7.86 32.36 7.22
C THR A 607 -8.73 33.60 7.43
N GLY A 608 -8.47 34.70 6.71
CA GLY A 608 -9.31 35.90 6.72
C GLY A 608 -10.69 35.72 6.07
N LEU A 609 -10.93 34.62 5.36
CA LEU A 609 -12.25 34.27 4.80
C LEU A 609 -13.21 33.67 5.85
N PHE A 610 -12.72 33.37 7.06
CA PHE A 610 -13.49 32.68 8.10
C PHE A 610 -13.64 33.56 9.36
N PRO A 611 -14.61 34.50 9.40
CA PRO A 611 -14.75 35.48 10.50
C PRO A 611 -15.08 34.87 11.87
N ASN A 612 -15.38 33.57 11.93
CA ASN A 612 -15.62 32.83 13.17
C ASN A 612 -14.32 32.29 13.82
N LEU A 613 -13.16 32.39 13.17
CA LEU A 613 -11.87 32.01 13.77
C LEU A 613 -11.37 33.14 14.69
N SER A 614 -10.92 32.79 15.89
CA SER A 614 -10.13 33.74 16.69
C SER A 614 -8.75 33.98 16.05
N PRO A 615 -8.08 35.12 16.31
CA PRO A 615 -6.71 35.36 15.86
C PRO A 615 -5.73 34.23 16.18
N PHE A 616 -5.85 33.61 17.36
CA PHE A 616 -5.09 32.43 17.76
C PHE A 616 -5.39 31.19 16.90
N GLN A 617 -6.68 30.91 16.64
CA GLN A 617 -7.07 29.79 15.77
C GLN A 617 -6.63 29.99 14.32
N ALA A 618 -6.66 31.23 13.81
CA ALA A 618 -6.15 31.57 12.48
C ALA A 618 -4.63 31.35 12.39
N GLU A 619 -3.87 31.86 13.35
CA GLU A 619 -2.40 31.70 13.37
C GLU A 619 -1.98 30.22 13.51
N MET A 620 -2.61 29.47 14.42
CA MET A 620 -2.32 28.03 14.57
C MET A 620 -2.67 27.23 13.31
N ARG A 621 -3.70 27.64 12.54
CA ARG A 621 -4.02 27.03 11.23
C ARG A 621 -2.98 27.37 10.17
N ASN A 622 -2.49 28.61 10.12
CA ASN A 622 -1.44 29.02 9.18
C ASN A 622 -0.10 28.28 9.46
N ARG A 623 0.31 28.20 10.74
CA ARG A 623 1.48 27.43 11.20
C ARG A 623 1.36 25.94 10.84
N LEU A 624 0.23 25.32 11.15
CA LEU A 624 0.01 23.90 10.88
C LEU A 624 -0.06 23.60 9.38
N TRP A 625 -0.61 24.52 8.57
CA TRP A 625 -0.61 24.39 7.10
C TRP A 625 0.79 24.44 6.49
N ALA A 626 1.66 25.33 6.97
CA ALA A 626 3.05 25.40 6.54
C ALA A 626 3.78 24.07 6.80
N THR A 627 3.54 23.45 7.95
CA THR A 627 4.14 22.16 8.33
C THR A 627 3.53 20.97 7.60
N VAL A 628 2.21 20.94 7.39
CA VAL A 628 1.55 19.95 6.51
C VAL A 628 2.16 20.00 5.12
N SER A 629 2.34 21.19 4.56
CA SER A 629 2.96 21.40 3.24
C SER A 629 4.42 20.90 3.20
N GLU A 630 5.21 21.17 4.24
CA GLU A 630 6.61 20.75 4.35
C GLU A 630 6.77 19.22 4.48
N LEU A 631 6.02 18.60 5.39
CA LEU A 631 6.06 17.14 5.58
C LEU A 631 5.53 16.39 4.35
N TYR A 632 4.51 16.95 3.67
CA TYR A 632 4.00 16.43 2.41
C TYR A 632 5.06 16.45 1.31
N ILE A 633 5.69 17.61 1.06
CA ILE A 633 6.66 17.73 -0.05
C ILE A 633 7.89 16.83 0.16
N GLN A 634 8.41 16.75 1.39
CA GLN A 634 9.51 15.83 1.68
C GLN A 634 9.12 14.37 1.40
N SER A 635 7.91 13.96 1.79
CA SER A 635 7.41 12.59 1.64
C SER A 635 7.22 12.16 0.18
N ILE A 636 6.71 13.05 -0.69
CA ILE A 636 6.61 12.75 -2.14
C ILE A 636 7.99 12.71 -2.82
N MET A 637 8.93 13.55 -2.37
CA MET A 637 10.32 13.53 -2.85
C MET A 637 11.07 12.27 -2.39
N ASP A 638 10.81 11.77 -1.18
CA ASP A 638 11.35 10.50 -0.68
C ASP A 638 10.79 9.28 -1.40
N SER A 639 9.55 9.37 -1.88
CA SER A 639 8.81 8.24 -2.46
C SER A 639 8.90 8.18 -3.99
N GLY A 640 9.09 9.32 -4.66
CA GLY A 640 9.11 9.45 -6.11
C GLY A 640 7.71 9.39 -6.75
N VAL A 641 6.70 9.87 -6.03
CA VAL A 641 5.31 9.93 -6.50
C VAL A 641 4.98 11.31 -7.07
N PRO A 642 3.99 11.43 -7.99
CA PRO A 642 3.51 12.74 -8.45
C PRO A 642 3.01 13.61 -7.30
N CYS A 643 3.20 14.93 -7.44
CA CYS A 643 2.62 15.91 -6.51
C CYS A 643 1.13 16.10 -6.83
N LEU A 644 0.26 15.85 -5.84
CA LEU A 644 -1.20 16.01 -5.97
C LEU A 644 -1.67 17.41 -5.55
N LEU A 645 -0.90 18.11 -4.70
CA LEU A 645 -1.18 19.48 -4.29
C LEU A 645 -1.00 20.44 -5.47
N SER A 646 -2.08 21.08 -5.94
CA SER A 646 -1.97 22.25 -6.84
C SER A 646 -1.45 23.47 -6.08
N LEU A 647 -0.95 24.47 -6.82
CA LEU A 647 -0.64 25.80 -6.26
C LEU A 647 -1.77 26.81 -6.54
N GLU A 648 -2.72 26.45 -7.40
CA GLU A 648 -3.87 27.27 -7.77
C GLU A 648 -5.01 27.14 -6.73
N ASP A 649 -5.14 25.98 -6.09
CA ASP A 649 -6.14 25.73 -5.04
C ASP A 649 -5.83 26.43 -3.70
N VAL A 650 -4.59 26.89 -3.52
CA VAL A 650 -4.01 27.30 -2.22
C VAL A 650 -3.86 28.82 -2.13
N ASP A 651 -4.77 29.47 -1.39
CA ASP A 651 -4.74 30.91 -1.07
C ASP A 651 -4.42 31.22 0.41
N SER A 652 -4.01 30.20 1.18
CA SER A 652 -3.50 30.31 2.57
C SER A 652 -2.45 31.41 2.77
N VAL A 653 -2.51 32.09 3.92
CA VAL A 653 -1.51 33.08 4.35
C VAL A 653 -0.34 32.39 5.06
N SER A 654 0.87 32.96 4.95
CA SER A 654 2.04 32.50 5.72
C SER A 654 1.84 32.69 7.24
N PRO A 655 2.54 31.92 8.10
CA PRO A 655 2.55 32.14 9.54
C PRO A 655 3.02 33.56 9.91
N SER A 656 2.52 34.09 11.02
CA SER A 656 2.87 35.44 11.48
C SER A 656 4.24 35.45 12.17
N ASN A 657 5.09 36.43 11.86
CA ASN A 657 6.32 36.70 12.60
C ASN A 657 5.98 37.34 13.96
N VAL A 658 5.67 36.50 14.94
CA VAL A 658 5.33 36.83 16.34
C VAL A 658 5.96 35.81 17.28
N ASN A 659 6.21 36.18 18.53
CA ASN A 659 6.60 35.21 19.57
C ASN A 659 5.35 34.45 20.06
N ASP A 660 5.55 33.33 20.76
CA ASP A 660 4.41 32.63 21.38
C ASP A 660 3.85 33.37 22.61
N ASP A 661 4.71 34.04 23.39
CA ASP A 661 4.25 34.87 24.52
C ASP A 661 3.37 36.07 24.08
N ASP A 662 3.40 36.45 22.78
CA ASP A 662 2.61 37.56 22.22
C ASP A 662 1.16 37.15 21.85
N ILE A 663 0.80 35.86 21.89
CA ILE A 663 -0.51 35.36 21.42
C ILE A 663 -1.10 34.29 22.34
N SER A 664 -2.42 34.29 22.53
CA SER A 664 -3.08 33.31 23.42
C SER A 664 -4.50 32.95 22.96
N PRO A 665 -5.11 31.85 23.45
CA PRO A 665 -6.50 31.49 23.14
C PRO A 665 -7.52 32.60 23.44
N GLU A 666 -7.23 33.46 24.43
CA GLU A 666 -8.06 34.59 24.87
C GLU A 666 -7.88 35.86 24.00
N THR A 667 -6.92 35.86 23.07
CA THR A 667 -6.56 37.01 22.22
C THR A 667 -7.67 37.33 21.22
N LYS A 668 -8.30 38.50 21.36
CA LYS A 668 -9.49 38.93 20.59
C LYS A 668 -9.19 39.78 19.35
N THR A 669 -8.00 40.35 19.27
CA THR A 669 -7.56 41.23 18.17
C THR A 669 -6.31 40.66 17.52
N HIS A 670 -6.08 40.94 16.24
CA HIS A 670 -4.85 40.50 15.57
C HIS A 670 -3.61 41.10 16.23
N VAL A 671 -2.64 40.24 16.57
CA VAL A 671 -1.32 40.64 17.06
C VAL A 671 -0.57 41.34 15.92
N LYS A 672 0.18 42.40 16.24
CA LYS A 672 0.98 43.12 15.24
C LYS A 672 2.18 42.26 14.84
N THR A 673 2.16 41.75 13.60
CA THR A 673 3.30 41.06 12.98
C THR A 673 4.56 41.93 12.99
N GLN A 674 5.69 41.36 13.39
CA GLN A 674 6.99 42.03 13.38
C GLN A 674 7.59 42.07 11.97
N SER A 675 8.57 42.97 11.75
CA SER A 675 9.37 42.96 10.52
C SER A 675 10.09 41.63 10.34
N ASP A 676 10.25 41.17 9.10
CA ASP A 676 11.00 39.96 8.72
C ASP A 676 12.51 40.03 9.09
N GLN A 677 12.99 41.21 9.49
CA GLN A 677 14.33 41.49 10.05
C GLN A 677 14.39 41.35 11.58
N ILE A 678 13.28 41.02 12.24
CA ILE A 678 13.22 40.85 13.69
C ILE A 678 13.00 39.36 13.97
N PHE A 679 13.92 38.76 14.71
CA PHE A 679 13.78 37.38 15.17
C PHE A 679 12.60 37.23 16.14
N THR A 680 11.75 36.24 15.86
CA THR A 680 10.70 35.72 16.75
C THR A 680 10.69 34.20 16.71
N ASP A 681 9.97 33.55 17.62
CA ASP A 681 9.86 32.08 17.67
C ASP A 681 9.35 31.46 16.35
N SER A 682 8.58 32.20 15.54
CA SER A 682 8.09 31.74 14.24
C SER A 682 9.05 31.95 13.05
N SER A 683 10.12 32.74 13.20
CA SER A 683 10.93 33.17 12.04
C SER A 683 11.60 32.01 11.28
N VAL A 684 11.98 30.91 11.95
CA VAL A 684 12.63 29.75 11.30
C VAL A 684 11.65 28.96 10.43
N GLN A 685 10.39 28.79 10.88
CA GLN A 685 9.33 28.21 10.04
C GLN A 685 9.02 29.10 8.82
N ILE A 686 8.91 30.42 9.03
CA ILE A 686 8.65 31.40 7.96
C ILE A 686 9.77 31.36 6.90
N LEU A 687 11.03 31.34 7.34
CA LEU A 687 12.22 31.23 6.49
C LEU A 687 12.19 29.96 5.61
N LEU A 688 11.82 28.81 6.17
CA LEU A 688 11.65 27.57 5.40
C LEU A 688 10.45 27.66 4.44
N ALA A 689 9.33 28.24 4.90
CA ALA A 689 8.09 28.38 4.14
C ALA A 689 8.26 29.27 2.89
N ARG A 690 9.08 30.33 2.92
CA ARG A 690 9.39 31.16 1.74
C ARG A 690 9.83 30.32 0.52
N SER A 691 10.57 29.24 0.75
CA SER A 691 11.07 28.36 -0.31
C SER A 691 10.08 27.30 -0.82
N ILE A 692 8.88 27.17 -0.23
CA ILE A 692 7.97 26.03 -0.49
C ILE A 692 7.51 25.97 -1.95
N ARG A 693 7.21 27.12 -2.58
CA ARG A 693 6.73 27.18 -3.97
C ARG A 693 7.80 26.71 -4.96
N LEU A 694 9.03 27.17 -4.81
CA LEU A 694 10.19 26.75 -5.62
C LEU A 694 10.41 25.23 -5.53
N ARG A 695 10.33 24.69 -4.30
CA ARG A 695 10.51 23.25 -4.06
C ARG A 695 9.35 22.43 -4.65
N LEU A 696 8.10 22.90 -4.55
CA LEU A 696 6.93 22.26 -5.16
C LEU A 696 7.02 22.22 -6.69
N GLU A 697 7.49 23.31 -7.32
CA GLU A 697 7.74 23.38 -8.77
C GLU A 697 8.78 22.32 -9.19
N VAL A 698 9.92 22.27 -8.49
CA VAL A 698 10.96 21.25 -8.71
C VAL A 698 10.42 19.82 -8.51
N ALA A 699 9.63 19.58 -7.47
CA ALA A 699 9.02 18.27 -7.21
C ALA A 699 8.07 17.83 -8.36
N ARG A 700 7.28 18.75 -8.91
CA ARG A 700 6.44 18.49 -10.09
C ARG A 700 7.27 18.19 -11.32
N LEU A 701 8.24 19.05 -11.67
CA LEU A 701 9.06 18.89 -12.89
C LEU A 701 9.84 17.57 -12.91
N ILE A 702 10.33 17.11 -11.75
CA ILE A 702 11.13 15.88 -11.67
C ILE A 702 10.24 14.63 -11.72
N ASN A 703 9.04 14.67 -11.11
CA ASN A 703 8.13 13.52 -11.00
C ASN A 703 7.00 13.50 -12.06
N LYS A 704 6.92 14.50 -12.96
CA LYS A 704 6.05 14.45 -14.16
C LYS A 704 6.43 13.23 -15.03
N PRO A 705 5.44 12.47 -15.56
CA PRO A 705 5.72 11.31 -16.43
C PRO A 705 6.39 11.68 -17.76
N VAL A 706 6.02 12.83 -18.32
CA VAL A 706 6.61 13.43 -19.53
C VAL A 706 7.45 14.63 -19.09
N ARG A 707 8.70 14.71 -19.57
CA ARG A 707 9.71 15.66 -19.10
C ARG A 707 10.04 16.79 -20.09
N GLU A 708 9.10 17.12 -20.96
CA GLU A 708 9.20 18.24 -21.91
C GLU A 708 9.51 19.57 -21.18
N ASP A 709 8.87 19.81 -20.02
CA ASP A 709 9.13 20.99 -19.17
C ASP A 709 10.49 20.98 -18.45
N LEU A 710 11.12 19.82 -18.28
CA LEU A 710 12.42 19.69 -17.61
C LEU A 710 13.55 19.97 -18.60
N THR A 711 13.57 21.23 -19.08
CA THR A 711 14.65 21.79 -19.88
C THR A 711 15.86 22.11 -19.02
N TYR A 712 17.05 22.19 -19.64
CA TYR A 712 18.26 22.56 -18.91
C TYR A 712 18.22 24.00 -18.37
N GLU A 713 17.54 24.90 -19.09
CA GLU A 713 17.32 26.28 -18.67
C GLU A 713 16.48 26.37 -17.39
N ASN A 714 15.36 25.63 -17.32
CA ASN A 714 14.55 25.54 -16.10
C ASN A 714 15.34 24.95 -14.92
N ALA A 715 16.20 23.95 -15.18
CA ALA A 715 17.08 23.39 -14.16
C ALA A 715 18.11 24.40 -13.65
N LEU A 716 18.74 25.18 -14.53
CA LEU A 716 19.67 26.25 -14.15
C LEU A 716 18.97 27.38 -13.38
N ARG A 717 17.77 27.80 -13.82
CA ARG A 717 16.98 28.84 -13.14
C ARG A 717 16.59 28.41 -11.72
N LEU A 718 15.87 27.29 -11.58
CA LEU A 718 15.40 26.82 -10.27
C LEU A 718 16.57 26.41 -9.36
N GLY A 719 17.64 25.84 -9.92
CA GLY A 719 18.89 25.58 -9.19
C GLY A 719 19.52 26.86 -8.65
N LYS A 720 19.51 27.94 -9.43
CA LYS A 720 20.01 29.27 -9.01
C LYS A 720 19.13 29.90 -7.92
N GLU A 721 17.81 29.84 -8.06
CA GLU A 721 16.85 30.35 -7.07
C GLU A 721 16.99 29.61 -5.72
N LEU A 722 17.10 28.28 -5.74
CA LEU A 722 17.39 27.48 -4.55
C LEU A 722 18.77 27.79 -3.93
N GLN A 723 19.80 28.06 -4.74
CA GLN A 723 21.09 28.52 -4.23
C GLN A 723 21.02 29.91 -3.57
N VAL A 724 20.10 30.78 -3.98
CA VAL A 724 19.85 32.07 -3.31
C VAL A 724 19.20 31.83 -1.95
N ALA A 725 18.15 31.00 -1.88
CA ALA A 725 17.50 30.65 -0.61
C ALA A 725 18.47 29.98 0.41
N CYS A 726 19.39 29.12 -0.03
CA CYS A 726 20.49 28.60 0.83
C CYS A 726 21.39 29.72 1.41
N ARG A 727 21.63 30.80 0.66
CA ARG A 727 22.41 31.96 1.11
C ARG A 727 21.59 32.83 2.07
N GLU A 728 20.30 33.03 1.81
CA GLU A 728 19.38 33.73 2.71
C GLU A 728 19.29 33.06 4.08
N ILE A 729 19.17 31.72 4.11
CA ILE A 729 19.25 30.94 5.36
C ILE A 729 20.58 31.18 6.08
N SER A 730 21.69 31.17 5.34
CA SER A 730 23.01 31.38 5.92
C SER A 730 23.20 32.81 6.48
N ALA A 731 22.68 33.82 5.78
CA ALA A 731 22.74 35.22 6.18
C ALA A 731 21.86 35.50 7.40
N PHE A 732 20.60 35.02 7.39
CA PHE A 732 19.66 35.18 8.51
C PHE A 732 20.25 34.66 9.84
N PHE A 733 20.91 33.49 9.80
CA PHE A 733 21.54 32.92 11.00
C PHE A 733 22.84 33.62 11.41
N GLN A 734 23.50 34.34 10.51
CA GLN A 734 24.68 35.16 10.83
C GLN A 734 24.28 36.50 11.47
N GLU A 735 23.24 37.14 10.92
CA GLU A 735 22.66 38.40 11.41
C GLU A 735 22.15 38.28 12.85
N HIS A 736 21.42 37.21 13.17
CA HIS A 736 20.78 37.00 14.47
C HIS A 736 21.65 36.24 15.50
N LYS A 737 22.94 36.01 15.21
CA LYS A 737 23.83 35.15 16.02
C LYS A 737 23.90 35.53 17.51
N SER A 738 23.91 36.83 17.82
CA SER A 738 23.96 37.35 19.20
C SER A 738 22.70 37.04 20.02
N ILE A 739 21.53 37.00 19.37
CA ILE A 739 20.28 36.57 20.00
C ILE A 739 20.38 35.08 20.37
N PHE A 740 20.95 34.27 19.47
CA PHE A 740 21.07 32.83 19.68
C PHE A 740 22.00 32.45 20.83
N GLU A 741 22.97 33.31 21.18
CA GLU A 741 23.86 33.12 22.33
C GLU A 741 23.22 33.48 23.68
N SER A 742 21.96 33.96 23.70
CA SER A 742 21.30 34.50 24.92
C SER A 742 19.93 33.92 25.28
N ARG A 743 19.24 33.21 24.37
CA ARG A 743 17.91 32.60 24.58
C ARG A 743 17.93 31.09 24.31
N ASN A 744 16.82 30.40 24.63
CA ASN A 744 16.57 29.01 24.23
C ASN A 744 16.28 28.93 22.71
N SER A 745 17.34 28.96 21.91
CA SER A 745 17.35 29.55 20.57
C SER A 745 17.54 28.56 19.42
N PRO A 746 17.34 28.99 18.16
CA PRO A 746 17.76 28.24 16.99
C PRO A 746 19.27 27.99 16.94
N THR A 747 19.67 26.78 17.33
CA THR A 747 21.05 26.31 17.23
C THR A 747 21.49 26.08 15.77
N GLU A 748 22.80 25.88 15.55
CA GLU A 748 23.42 25.47 14.27
C GLU A 748 22.75 24.26 13.57
N PHE A 749 22.04 23.40 14.32
CA PHE A 749 21.20 22.33 13.78
C PHE A 749 20.25 22.85 12.70
N HIS A 750 19.52 23.92 12.99
CA HIS A 750 18.47 24.47 12.13
C HIS A 750 19.04 25.00 10.82
N ARG A 751 20.09 25.82 10.88
CA ARG A 751 20.76 26.39 9.70
C ARG A 751 21.25 25.30 8.75
N LYS A 752 21.91 24.27 9.30
CA LYS A 752 22.43 23.13 8.55
C LYS A 752 21.30 22.26 7.99
N PHE A 753 20.24 22.01 8.76
CA PHE A 753 19.09 21.19 8.35
C PHE A 753 18.27 21.86 7.23
N LEU A 754 17.96 23.15 7.34
CA LEU A 754 17.28 23.92 6.28
C LEU A 754 18.11 23.94 4.98
N ASP A 755 19.42 24.24 5.05
CA ASP A 755 20.31 24.23 3.88
C ASP A 755 20.44 22.82 3.25
N MET A 756 20.54 21.77 4.08
CA MET A 756 20.55 20.38 3.64
C MET A 756 19.25 19.97 2.93
N LEU A 757 18.09 20.40 3.44
CA LEU A 757 16.80 20.17 2.78
C LEU A 757 16.79 20.78 1.39
N LEU A 758 17.16 22.06 1.24
CA LEU A 758 17.12 22.78 -0.05
C LEU A 758 18.12 22.22 -1.07
N ARG A 759 19.37 21.97 -0.67
CA ARG A 759 20.40 21.37 -1.55
C ARG A 759 20.00 20.02 -2.12
N ARG A 760 19.17 19.26 -1.42
CA ARG A 760 18.64 17.98 -1.93
C ARG A 760 17.75 18.17 -3.17
N TYR A 761 16.96 19.25 -3.24
CA TYR A 761 16.17 19.60 -4.44
C TYR A 761 17.10 20.00 -5.60
N ILE A 762 18.17 20.75 -5.32
CA ILE A 762 19.21 21.10 -6.31
C ILE A 762 19.83 19.83 -6.90
N ILE A 763 20.25 18.88 -6.06
CA ILE A 763 20.83 17.59 -6.51
C ILE A 763 19.83 16.84 -7.40
N PHE A 764 18.57 16.67 -6.98
CA PHE A 764 17.58 15.95 -7.77
C PHE A 764 17.27 16.62 -9.11
N LEU A 765 17.28 17.96 -9.17
CA LEU A 765 17.03 18.76 -10.36
C LEU A 765 18.17 18.64 -11.39
N HIS A 766 19.43 18.69 -10.93
CA HIS A 766 20.60 18.63 -11.81
C HIS A 766 21.03 17.21 -12.19
N ARG A 767 20.68 16.18 -11.40
CA ARG A 767 21.13 14.79 -11.64
C ARG A 767 20.82 14.22 -13.04
N PRO A 768 19.65 14.47 -13.69
CA PRO A 768 19.41 14.01 -15.06
C PRO A 768 20.41 14.60 -16.07
N PHE A 769 20.75 15.89 -15.90
CA PHE A 769 21.72 16.59 -16.72
C PHE A 769 23.16 16.16 -16.40
N MET A 770 23.48 15.87 -15.14
CA MET A 770 24.75 15.27 -14.72
C MET A 770 25.01 13.93 -15.44
N ILE A 771 23.99 13.07 -15.53
CA ILE A 771 24.08 11.80 -16.27
C ILE A 771 24.28 12.06 -17.77
N GLN A 772 23.51 12.98 -18.35
CA GLN A 772 23.61 13.33 -19.77
C GLN A 772 24.94 14.02 -20.14
N ALA A 773 25.67 14.60 -19.17
CA ALA A 773 26.99 15.18 -19.40
C ALA A 773 28.03 14.18 -19.96
N ARG A 774 27.82 12.87 -19.76
CA ARG A 774 28.60 11.79 -20.39
C ARG A 774 28.52 11.75 -21.92
N LYS A 775 27.44 12.31 -22.48
CA LYS A 775 27.12 12.28 -23.92
C LYS A 775 27.17 13.67 -24.55
N ASP A 776 27.04 14.72 -23.75
CA ASP A 776 26.92 16.10 -24.19
C ASP A 776 27.60 17.05 -23.18
N PRO A 777 28.80 17.58 -23.48
CA PRO A 777 29.54 18.49 -22.61
C PRO A 777 28.77 19.73 -22.15
N ARG A 778 27.68 20.14 -22.82
CA ARG A 778 26.89 21.32 -22.40
C ARG A 778 26.35 21.21 -20.97
N TYR A 779 26.23 19.98 -20.44
CA TYR A 779 25.72 19.74 -19.09
C TYR A 779 26.79 19.62 -17.99
N TYR A 780 28.09 19.85 -18.27
CA TYR A 780 29.18 19.77 -17.27
C TYR A 780 28.90 20.59 -15.98
N LEU A 781 28.26 21.76 -16.09
CA LEU A 781 27.93 22.58 -14.92
C LEU A 781 26.97 21.87 -13.94
N SER A 782 26.12 20.94 -14.42
CA SER A 782 25.27 20.12 -13.54
C SER A 782 26.05 19.10 -12.72
N ARG A 783 27.17 18.56 -13.24
CA ARG A 783 28.11 17.75 -12.42
C ARG A 783 28.61 18.57 -11.25
N LYS A 784 29.18 19.74 -11.55
CA LYS A 784 29.71 20.68 -10.54
C LYS A 784 28.66 21.04 -9.47
N ILE A 785 27.45 21.44 -9.88
CA ILE A 785 26.37 21.82 -8.94
C ILE A 785 25.94 20.64 -8.04
N CYS A 786 25.85 19.43 -8.59
CA CYS A 786 25.57 18.22 -7.80
C CYS A 786 26.69 17.93 -6.79
N VAL A 787 27.96 17.97 -7.22
CA VAL A 787 29.13 17.69 -6.39
C VAL A 787 29.30 18.71 -5.27
N GLU A 788 29.22 20.01 -5.57
CA GLU A 788 29.27 21.08 -4.56
C GLU A 788 28.14 20.93 -3.52
N SER A 789 26.94 20.54 -3.96
CA SER A 789 25.80 20.33 -3.06
C SER A 789 25.99 19.11 -2.15
N CYS A 790 26.56 18.02 -2.67
CA CYS A 790 26.92 16.85 -1.86
C CYS A 790 28.03 17.15 -0.84
N LEU A 791 29.10 17.85 -1.26
CA LEU A 791 30.23 18.18 -0.39
C LEU A 791 29.83 19.11 0.76
N VAL A 792 28.98 20.11 0.54
CA VAL A 792 28.49 20.97 1.63
C VAL A 792 27.67 20.16 2.64
N ILE A 793 26.80 19.26 2.19
CA ILE A 793 26.01 18.39 3.10
C ILE A 793 26.93 17.43 3.88
N SER A 794 27.96 16.85 3.27
CA SER A 794 28.95 16.01 3.97
C SER A 794 29.75 16.79 5.01
N SER A 795 30.13 18.04 4.71
CA SER A 795 30.86 18.90 5.66
C SER A 795 30.10 19.16 6.97
N TYR A 796 28.79 18.91 7.00
CA TYR A 796 27.95 19.07 8.19
C TYR A 796 28.02 17.85 9.14
N THR A 797 28.49 16.68 8.68
CA THR A 797 28.58 15.44 9.46
C THR A 797 30.01 14.84 9.54
N GLU A 798 30.99 15.44 8.85
CA GLU A 798 32.40 14.99 8.82
C GLU A 798 33.18 15.07 10.16
N ARG A 799 32.58 15.51 11.27
CA ARG A 799 33.26 15.74 12.57
C ARG A 799 32.62 15.05 13.76
N LEU A 800 32.28 13.76 13.62
CA LEU A 800 31.71 12.96 14.70
C LEU A 800 32.61 12.87 15.96
N ASP A 801 33.93 12.95 15.78
CA ASP A 801 34.89 12.80 16.88
C ASP A 801 35.10 14.08 17.73
N ILE A 802 34.60 15.26 17.32
CA ILE A 802 34.97 16.55 17.96
C ILE A 802 33.79 17.53 18.15
N ALA A 803 33.49 17.77 19.43
CA ALA A 803 32.86 18.96 20.05
C ALA A 803 31.33 19.22 19.94
N THR A 804 30.83 19.87 20.99
CA THR A 804 29.56 20.65 21.11
C THR A 804 28.21 19.96 20.87
N ASP A 805 27.27 20.16 21.80
CA ASP A 805 25.88 19.66 21.79
C ASP A 805 25.17 19.85 20.43
N SER A 806 25.20 21.05 19.85
CA SER A 806 24.49 21.38 18.60
C SER A 806 25.08 20.71 17.35
N GLN A 807 26.28 20.15 17.41
CA GLN A 807 26.84 19.32 16.34
C GLN A 807 26.50 17.83 16.53
N LYS A 808 26.22 17.40 17.78
CA LYS A 808 25.64 16.07 18.05
C LYS A 808 24.23 15.96 17.49
N ASP A 809 23.37 16.95 17.71
CA ASP A 809 21.94 16.88 17.30
C ASP A 809 21.75 16.46 15.83
N LEU A 810 22.45 17.11 14.89
CA LEU A 810 22.36 16.76 13.46
C LEU A 810 23.01 15.41 13.12
N SER A 811 24.06 15.03 13.86
CA SER A 811 24.77 13.76 13.69
C SER A 811 23.90 12.59 14.14
N CYS A 812 23.27 12.68 15.32
CA CYS A 812 22.31 11.71 15.82
C CYS A 812 21.12 11.55 14.87
N LEU A 813 20.61 12.66 14.32
CA LEU A 813 19.55 12.62 13.31
C LEU A 813 20.00 11.94 12.00
N THR A 814 21.23 12.19 11.56
CA THR A 814 21.82 11.55 10.38
C THR A 814 21.98 10.03 10.59
N LEU A 815 22.47 9.61 11.76
CA LEU A 815 22.69 8.20 12.10
C LEU A 815 21.39 7.43 12.32
N SER A 816 20.37 8.05 12.92
CA SER A 816 19.07 7.42 13.24
C SER A 816 18.02 7.55 12.13
N GLY A 817 17.96 8.70 11.47
CA GLY A 817 16.84 9.13 10.61
C GLY A 817 16.59 8.30 9.35
N ASN A 818 15.45 8.55 8.72
CA ASN A 818 15.00 7.93 7.48
C ASN A 818 14.97 8.95 6.33
N ALA A 819 15.17 8.42 5.11
CA ALA A 819 15.00 9.14 3.85
C ALA A 819 15.65 10.55 3.80
N SER A 820 14.89 11.65 3.82
CA SER A 820 15.42 13.02 3.85
C SER A 820 16.44 13.28 4.97
N PHE A 821 16.21 12.73 6.16
CA PHE A 821 17.02 13.00 7.35
C PHE A 821 18.35 12.23 7.37
N LYS A 822 18.62 11.36 6.39
CA LYS A 822 19.93 10.67 6.27
C LYS A 822 21.08 11.56 5.77
N GLY A 823 20.83 12.79 5.32
CA GLY A 823 21.87 13.69 4.82
C GLY A 823 22.84 13.00 3.84
N ALA A 824 24.14 13.15 4.09
CA ALA A 824 25.21 12.53 3.29
C ALA A 824 25.16 10.99 3.24
N LEU A 825 24.56 10.33 4.23
CA LEU A 825 24.39 8.87 4.27
C LEU A 825 23.24 8.38 3.37
N CYS A 826 22.58 9.25 2.61
CA CYS A 826 21.51 8.87 1.70
C CYS A 826 22.06 8.34 0.35
N MET A 827 21.39 7.34 -0.22
CA MET A 827 21.85 6.62 -1.42
C MET A 827 22.02 7.52 -2.63
N ASP A 828 21.21 8.58 -2.75
CA ASP A 828 21.29 9.56 -3.84
C ASP A 828 22.64 10.29 -3.86
N PHE A 829 23.22 10.58 -2.69
CA PHE A 829 24.50 11.28 -2.51
C PHE A 829 25.66 10.37 -2.86
N ILE A 830 25.64 9.14 -2.35
CA ILE A 830 26.62 8.10 -2.67
C ILE A 830 26.61 7.81 -4.19
N SER A 831 25.43 7.74 -4.80
CA SER A 831 25.28 7.55 -6.26
C SER A 831 25.92 8.70 -7.04
N VAL A 832 25.67 9.96 -6.63
CA VAL A 832 26.19 11.16 -7.30
C VAL A 832 27.71 11.27 -7.16
N LEU A 833 28.25 11.14 -5.94
CA LEU A 833 29.70 11.24 -5.71
C LEU A 833 30.46 10.08 -6.37
N GLY A 834 29.92 8.86 -6.33
CA GLY A 834 30.51 7.72 -7.03
C GLY A 834 30.51 7.92 -8.55
N LEU A 835 29.39 8.39 -9.12
CA LEU A 835 29.25 8.57 -10.56
C LEU A 835 30.21 9.64 -11.10
N GLU A 836 30.42 10.74 -10.35
CA GLU A 836 31.43 11.74 -10.70
C GLU A 836 32.84 11.14 -10.77
N ILE A 837 33.23 10.37 -9.75
CA ILE A 837 34.58 9.76 -9.71
C ILE A 837 34.75 8.76 -10.85
N THR A 838 33.74 7.92 -11.12
CA THR A 838 33.76 7.01 -12.26
C THR A 838 33.85 7.77 -13.58
N MET A 839 33.11 8.88 -13.76
CA MET A 839 33.17 9.71 -14.97
C MET A 839 34.56 10.33 -15.17
N GLN A 840 35.21 10.85 -14.13
CA GLN A 840 36.58 11.37 -14.24
C GLN A 840 37.60 10.29 -14.65
N ILE A 841 37.39 9.03 -14.26
CA ILE A 841 38.23 7.89 -14.65
C ILE A 841 37.90 7.40 -16.07
N GLU A 842 36.63 7.40 -16.47
CA GLU A 842 36.20 7.15 -17.86
C GLU A 842 36.82 8.20 -18.82
N GLU A 843 36.87 9.46 -18.39
CA GLU A 843 37.46 10.58 -19.13
C GLU A 843 38.99 10.49 -19.24
N GLU A 844 39.70 10.19 -18.14
CA GLU A 844 41.16 9.96 -18.12
C GLU A 844 41.57 8.83 -19.09
N ASN A 845 40.87 7.68 -19.01
CA ASN A 845 41.14 6.54 -19.88
C ASN A 845 40.82 6.79 -21.36
N SER A 846 39.85 7.65 -21.66
CA SER A 846 39.43 7.97 -23.04
C SER A 846 40.45 8.81 -23.82
N LEU A 847 41.42 9.45 -23.13
CA LEU A 847 42.44 10.28 -23.76
C LEU A 847 43.56 9.47 -24.46
N GLY A 848 43.65 8.17 -24.20
CA GLY A 848 44.32 7.20 -25.08
C GLY A 848 45.84 7.34 -25.30
N VAL A 849 46.54 8.20 -24.55
CA VAL A 849 47.99 8.36 -24.66
C VAL A 849 48.70 7.11 -24.12
N PRO A 850 49.52 6.39 -24.91
CA PRO A 850 50.24 5.22 -24.42
C PRO A 850 51.29 5.65 -23.39
N GLN A 851 51.14 5.21 -22.13
CA GLN A 851 52.14 5.46 -21.09
C GLN A 851 53.42 4.68 -21.43
N THR A 852 54.41 5.36 -22.00
CA THR A 852 55.76 4.80 -22.14
C THR A 852 56.38 4.63 -20.75
N PRO A 853 57.03 3.50 -20.42
CA PRO A 853 57.45 3.17 -19.04
C PRO A 853 58.58 4.05 -18.46
N HIS A 854 58.95 5.14 -19.15
CA HIS A 854 60.04 6.06 -18.78
C HIS A 854 59.65 7.55 -18.82
N SER A 855 58.37 7.89 -19.09
CA SER A 855 57.89 9.26 -18.86
C SER A 855 57.63 9.47 -17.37
N GLY A 856 58.15 10.57 -16.80
CA GLY A 856 57.78 11.02 -15.46
C GLY A 856 56.28 11.33 -15.35
N SER A 857 55.79 11.48 -14.12
CA SER A 857 54.36 11.64 -13.79
C SER A 857 53.63 12.60 -14.74
N ASP A 858 52.63 12.08 -15.47
CA ASP A 858 51.76 12.87 -16.33
C ASP A 858 51.03 13.95 -15.49
N PRO A 859 51.27 15.26 -15.75
CA PRO A 859 50.62 16.33 -15.02
C PRO A 859 49.10 16.33 -15.13
N LEU A 860 48.53 15.78 -16.23
CA LEU A 860 47.08 15.73 -16.44
C LEU A 860 46.44 14.62 -15.58
N GLY A 861 47.02 13.42 -15.57
CA GLY A 861 46.64 12.34 -14.66
C GLY A 861 46.83 12.72 -13.19
N GLU A 862 47.95 13.35 -12.81
CA GLU A 862 48.14 13.82 -11.42
C GLU A 862 47.13 14.91 -11.02
N MET A 863 46.81 15.85 -11.90
CA MET A 863 45.74 16.83 -11.64
C MET A 863 44.37 16.13 -11.50
N THR A 864 44.08 15.11 -12.31
CA THR A 864 42.81 14.38 -12.27
C THR A 864 42.69 13.54 -10.99
N LYS A 865 43.77 12.88 -10.54
CA LYS A 865 43.87 12.22 -9.23
C LYS A 865 43.66 13.21 -8.08
N ALA A 866 44.29 14.38 -8.15
CA ALA A 866 44.13 15.43 -7.13
C ALA A 866 42.69 15.94 -7.05
N ASN A 867 41.99 16.07 -8.19
CA ASN A 867 40.58 16.48 -8.24
C ASN A 867 39.62 15.46 -7.63
N ARG A 868 39.85 14.14 -7.82
CA ARG A 868 38.99 13.09 -7.23
C ARG A 868 39.33 12.70 -5.80
N ALA A 869 40.55 12.98 -5.31
CA ALA A 869 40.98 12.61 -3.96
C ALA A 869 40.06 13.15 -2.82
N PRO A 870 39.55 14.41 -2.85
CA PRO A 870 38.56 14.89 -1.88
C PRO A 870 37.23 14.11 -1.93
N LEU A 871 36.76 13.77 -3.14
CA LEU A 871 35.51 13.02 -3.33
C LEU A 871 35.65 11.59 -2.76
N LEU A 872 36.78 10.94 -3.03
CA LEU A 872 37.10 9.60 -2.52
C LEU A 872 37.28 9.60 -1.00
N LYS A 873 37.89 10.66 -0.42
CA LYS A 873 37.96 10.85 1.03
C LYS A 873 36.57 11.01 1.65
N CYS A 874 35.69 11.78 1.02
CA CYS A 874 34.30 11.97 1.46
C CYS A 874 33.52 10.65 1.46
N LEU A 875 33.58 9.88 0.37
CA LEU A 875 32.96 8.54 0.30
C LEU A 875 33.53 7.56 1.34
N LYS A 876 34.85 7.58 1.60
CA LYS A 876 35.47 6.77 2.66
C LYS A 876 35.02 7.18 4.07
N SER A 877 34.81 8.49 4.33
CA SER A 877 34.20 8.95 5.58
C SER A 877 32.76 8.42 5.73
N ILE A 878 31.92 8.59 4.69
CA ILE A 878 30.53 8.08 4.67
C ILE A 878 30.49 6.56 4.89
N HIS A 879 31.48 5.80 4.41
CA HIS A 879 31.59 4.36 4.64
C HIS A 879 31.82 4.02 6.12
N GLY A 880 32.75 4.70 6.78
CA GLY A 880 32.96 4.57 8.23
C GLY A 880 31.75 5.03 9.06
N GLN A 881 31.10 6.14 8.68
CA GLN A 881 29.86 6.61 9.32
C GLN A 881 28.72 5.58 9.23
N LEU A 882 28.67 4.77 8.17
CA LEU A 882 27.70 3.68 8.01
C LEU A 882 28.00 2.43 8.85
N GLU A 883 29.15 2.36 9.54
CA GLU A 883 29.46 1.27 10.48
C GLU A 883 28.86 1.51 11.88
N GLN A 884 28.79 2.77 12.34
CA GLN A 884 28.24 3.11 13.67
C GLN A 884 26.81 2.57 13.91
N PRO A 885 25.84 2.64 12.95
CA PRO A 885 24.49 2.09 13.13
C PRO A 885 24.40 0.57 13.38
N PHE A 886 25.49 -0.18 13.24
CA PHE A 886 25.53 -1.60 13.62
C PHE A 886 25.59 -1.78 15.14
N GLU A 887 26.23 -0.88 15.88
CA GLU A 887 26.34 -0.94 17.35
C GLU A 887 25.05 -0.48 18.07
N PHE A 888 24.23 0.29 17.34
CA PHE A 888 22.85 0.64 17.70
C PHE A 888 21.81 -0.38 17.21
N GLY A 889 22.22 -1.53 16.66
CA GLY A 889 21.31 -2.63 16.30
C GLY A 889 20.39 -2.39 15.10
N ILE A 890 20.60 -1.34 14.30
CA ILE A 890 19.78 -1.03 13.11
C ILE A 890 20.68 -0.99 11.86
N PRO A 891 21.30 -2.11 11.46
CA PRO A 891 22.31 -2.14 10.42
C PRO A 891 21.72 -1.77 9.06
N SER A 892 22.29 -0.73 8.46
CA SER A 892 21.91 -0.25 7.14
C SER A 892 22.62 -1.04 6.02
N LEU A 893 22.59 -2.39 6.11
CA LEU A 893 23.31 -3.34 5.24
C LEU A 893 23.33 -2.93 3.76
N LYS A 894 22.18 -2.55 3.21
CA LYS A 894 22.02 -2.14 1.81
C LYS A 894 22.90 -0.94 1.44
N ARG A 895 22.92 0.11 2.28
CA ARG A 895 23.73 1.32 2.02
C ARG A 895 25.22 1.04 2.14
N TYR A 896 25.60 0.29 3.17
CA TYR A 896 27.00 -0.05 3.45
C TYR A 896 27.61 -0.90 2.32
N ASN A 897 26.96 -2.01 1.95
CA ASN A 897 27.46 -2.89 0.88
C ASN A 897 27.35 -2.24 -0.51
N TYR A 898 26.36 -1.36 -0.76
CA TYR A 898 26.31 -0.53 -1.97
C TYR A 898 27.54 0.38 -2.08
N LEU A 899 27.88 1.10 -1.01
CA LEU A 899 29.06 1.96 -0.97
C LEU A 899 30.37 1.17 -1.05
N THR A 900 30.45 -0.01 -0.42
CA THR A 900 31.56 -0.95 -0.66
C THR A 900 31.71 -1.24 -2.16
N GLY A 901 30.62 -1.58 -2.86
CA GLY A 901 30.65 -1.85 -4.30
C GLY A 901 31.08 -0.65 -5.16
N VAL A 902 30.66 0.57 -4.79
CA VAL A 902 31.09 1.81 -5.46
C VAL A 902 32.58 2.08 -5.22
N LEU A 903 33.08 1.91 -3.98
CA LEU A 903 34.50 2.08 -3.65
C LEU A 903 35.38 1.01 -4.33
N ALA A 904 34.89 -0.22 -4.42
CA ALA A 904 35.58 -1.32 -5.11
C ALA A 904 35.59 -1.14 -6.63
N LEU A 905 34.51 -0.61 -7.23
CA LEU A 905 34.47 -0.19 -8.63
C LEU A 905 35.57 0.84 -8.91
N VAL A 906 35.57 1.95 -8.16
CA VAL A 906 36.57 3.02 -8.32
C VAL A 906 37.98 2.45 -8.22
N ARG A 907 38.31 1.73 -7.14
CA ARG A 907 39.63 1.09 -6.94
C ARG A 907 40.02 0.19 -8.10
N ALA A 908 39.10 -0.61 -8.62
CA ALA A 908 39.39 -1.51 -9.72
C ALA A 908 39.69 -0.75 -11.01
N THR A 909 38.88 0.26 -11.33
CA THR A 909 39.06 1.10 -12.53
C THR A 909 40.31 1.97 -12.47
N GLU A 910 40.71 2.47 -11.30
CA GLU A 910 41.98 3.20 -11.12
C GLU A 910 43.22 2.30 -11.23
N SER A 911 43.09 1.02 -10.83
CA SER A 911 44.22 0.09 -10.69
C SER A 911 44.32 -0.95 -11.83
N GLY A 912 43.49 -0.86 -12.86
CA GLY A 912 43.42 -1.83 -13.95
C GLY A 912 42.99 -3.26 -13.52
N LEU A 913 42.36 -3.41 -12.36
CA LEU A 913 42.00 -4.73 -11.80
C LEU A 913 40.67 -5.25 -12.40
N PRO A 914 40.44 -6.59 -12.43
CA PRO A 914 39.18 -7.16 -12.91
C PRO A 914 37.98 -6.66 -12.10
N VAL A 915 37.20 -5.75 -12.69
CA VAL A 915 36.19 -4.96 -11.96
C VAL A 915 35.09 -5.84 -11.34
N LYS A 916 34.53 -6.79 -12.10
CA LYS A 916 33.49 -7.71 -11.59
C LYS A 916 33.95 -8.49 -10.36
N GLN A 917 35.18 -9.03 -10.40
CA GLN A 917 35.76 -9.80 -9.29
C GLN A 917 36.08 -8.91 -8.09
N THR A 918 36.70 -7.75 -8.33
CA THR A 918 37.11 -6.81 -7.26
C THR A 918 35.92 -6.33 -6.43
N ILE A 919 34.78 -6.06 -7.08
CA ILE A 919 33.52 -5.71 -6.41
C ILE A 919 32.96 -6.91 -5.63
N TYR A 920 32.98 -8.11 -6.21
CA TYR A 920 32.48 -9.32 -5.57
C TYR A 920 33.24 -9.65 -4.26
N ASP A 921 34.57 -9.63 -4.29
CA ASP A 921 35.39 -9.96 -3.11
C ASP A 921 35.28 -8.93 -1.99
N ASP A 922 35.26 -7.63 -2.32
CA ASP A 922 35.05 -6.56 -1.33
C ASP A 922 33.65 -6.66 -0.70
N VAL A 923 32.61 -6.90 -1.51
CA VAL A 923 31.23 -7.07 -1.00
C VAL A 923 31.09 -8.34 -0.16
N ARG A 924 31.78 -9.42 -0.54
CA ARG A 924 31.86 -10.68 0.25
C ARG A 924 32.55 -10.44 1.59
N ALA A 925 33.61 -9.64 1.62
CA ALA A 925 34.29 -9.25 2.85
C ALA A 925 33.42 -8.32 3.71
N SER A 926 32.73 -7.34 3.13
CA SER A 926 31.86 -6.43 3.88
C SER A 926 30.61 -7.13 4.42
N LEU A 927 30.07 -8.15 3.74
CA LEU A 927 29.03 -9.02 4.27
C LEU A 927 29.52 -9.84 5.48
N LYS A 928 30.70 -10.44 5.41
CA LYS A 928 31.30 -11.13 6.57
C LYS A 928 31.49 -10.18 7.76
N LYS A 929 31.95 -8.95 7.53
CA LYS A 929 32.05 -7.90 8.56
C LYS A 929 30.67 -7.51 9.11
N CYS A 930 29.67 -7.33 8.25
CA CYS A 930 28.28 -7.05 8.64
C CYS A 930 27.71 -8.13 9.56
N PHE A 931 27.97 -9.41 9.25
CA PHE A 931 27.51 -10.54 10.04
C PHE A 931 28.16 -10.57 11.43
N ALA A 932 29.48 -10.42 11.51
CA ALA A 932 30.21 -10.38 12.77
C ALA A 932 29.76 -9.21 13.68
N LEU A 933 29.54 -8.02 13.12
CA LEU A 933 29.01 -6.87 13.85
C LEU A 933 27.58 -7.12 14.37
N LEU A 934 26.72 -7.74 13.56
CA LEU A 934 25.36 -8.14 13.96
C LEU A 934 25.34 -9.23 15.05
N GLN A 935 26.28 -10.17 15.02
CA GLN A 935 26.44 -11.18 16.08
C GLN A 935 26.90 -10.53 17.39
N LYS A 936 27.93 -9.67 17.35
CA LYS A 936 28.40 -8.90 18.52
C LYS A 936 27.25 -8.10 19.15
N SER A 937 26.57 -7.27 18.35
CA SER A 937 25.47 -6.45 18.86
C SER A 937 24.30 -7.26 19.42
N LYS A 938 24.15 -8.54 19.05
CA LYS A 938 23.13 -9.42 19.63
C LYS A 938 23.58 -9.96 20.98
N ALA A 939 24.82 -10.45 21.07
CA ALA A 939 25.39 -10.88 22.36
C ALA A 939 25.38 -9.74 23.39
N ASP A 940 25.69 -8.52 22.95
CA ASP A 940 25.59 -7.32 23.79
C ASP A 940 24.15 -7.04 24.25
N GLU A 941 23.13 -7.30 23.41
CA GLU A 941 21.70 -7.11 23.77
C GLU A 941 21.21 -8.22 24.73
N ASP A 942 21.49 -9.49 24.43
CA ASP A 942 21.17 -10.64 25.28
C ASP A 942 21.84 -10.51 26.69
N LEU A 943 23.06 -9.97 26.75
CA LEU A 943 23.78 -9.67 28.01
C LEU A 943 23.14 -8.55 28.83
N ASN A 944 22.65 -7.47 28.20
CA ASN A 944 21.97 -6.39 28.93
C ASN A 944 20.60 -6.85 29.44
N ILE A 945 19.85 -7.63 28.64
CA ILE A 945 18.57 -8.24 29.06
C ILE A 945 18.76 -9.10 30.32
N ALA A 946 19.86 -9.85 30.42
CA ALA A 946 20.19 -10.64 31.60
C ALA A 946 20.51 -9.83 32.88
N THR A 947 20.57 -8.50 32.81
CA THR A 947 20.75 -7.60 33.97
C THR A 947 19.47 -6.89 34.42
N GLU A 948 18.38 -6.95 33.65
CA GLU A 948 17.04 -6.69 34.19
C GLU A 948 16.54 -7.93 34.95
N PRO A 949 15.78 -7.79 36.06
CA PRO A 949 15.23 -8.93 36.80
C PRO A 949 14.09 -9.57 36.01
N LEU A 950 14.42 -10.55 35.14
CA LEU A 950 13.43 -11.32 34.39
C LEU A 950 12.41 -12.00 35.34
N PRO A 951 11.11 -11.96 35.00
CA PRO A 951 10.14 -12.90 35.55
C PRO A 951 10.59 -14.35 35.24
N SER A 952 10.69 -15.17 36.28
CA SER A 952 11.33 -16.49 36.21
C SER A 952 10.44 -17.57 35.57
N GLU A 953 10.27 -17.55 34.25
CA GLU A 953 9.81 -18.69 33.42
C GLU A 953 10.10 -18.41 31.92
N ILE A 954 11.31 -18.77 31.44
CA ILE A 954 11.62 -18.90 30.00
C ILE A 954 12.22 -20.29 29.77
N GLU A 955 11.47 -21.17 29.10
CA GLU A 955 11.97 -22.47 28.63
C GLU A 955 12.75 -22.31 27.31
N ASP A 956 13.64 -23.26 27.02
CA ASP A 956 14.55 -23.23 25.87
C ASP A 956 13.81 -23.32 24.52
N LEU A 957 13.77 -22.19 23.80
CA LEU A 957 13.07 -22.03 22.53
C LEU A 957 13.94 -22.25 21.28
N THR A 958 15.16 -22.78 21.43
CA THR A 958 16.06 -23.11 20.30
C THR A 958 15.50 -24.18 19.34
N SER A 959 14.41 -24.86 19.72
CA SER A 959 13.86 -26.03 19.03
C SER A 959 12.67 -25.78 18.08
N LEU A 960 12.18 -24.53 17.95
CA LEU A 960 10.94 -24.23 17.21
C LEU A 960 11.14 -23.36 15.96
N LEU A 961 11.58 -23.97 14.85
CA LEU A 961 11.12 -23.69 13.46
C LEU A 961 11.88 -24.57 12.44
N PRO A 962 11.22 -25.16 11.41
CA PRO A 962 11.93 -25.75 10.26
C PRO A 962 12.58 -24.64 9.41
N ILE A 963 13.88 -24.79 9.09
CA ILE A 963 14.71 -23.70 8.53
C ILE A 963 14.68 -23.62 6.99
N GLU A 964 14.26 -24.69 6.31
CA GLU A 964 14.69 -24.97 4.93
C GLU A 964 13.74 -24.45 3.82
N ASP A 965 12.42 -24.45 4.05
CA ASP A 965 11.42 -24.51 2.97
C ASP A 965 11.10 -23.17 2.26
N TRP A 966 11.70 -22.05 2.68
CA TRP A 966 11.45 -20.73 2.07
C TRP A 966 12.57 -20.27 1.11
N ALA A 967 13.70 -20.98 1.05
CA ALA A 967 14.88 -20.54 0.30
C ALA A 967 14.76 -20.71 -1.23
N LEU A 968 13.89 -21.61 -1.71
CA LEU A 968 13.79 -21.97 -3.14
C LEU A 968 12.83 -21.09 -3.95
N SER A 969 11.89 -20.38 -3.31
CA SER A 969 10.78 -19.69 -3.98
C SER A 969 11.01 -18.19 -4.26
N LEU A 970 12.12 -17.61 -3.78
CA LEU A 970 12.34 -16.16 -3.84
C LEU A 970 13.12 -15.66 -5.06
N GLY A 971 13.87 -16.52 -5.77
CA GLY A 971 14.51 -16.19 -7.05
C GLY A 971 15.46 -14.97 -7.06
N MET A 972 16.01 -14.57 -5.90
CA MET A 972 16.71 -13.29 -5.74
C MET A 972 18.10 -13.28 -6.40
N ASN A 973 18.37 -12.25 -7.20
CA ASN A 973 19.67 -12.05 -7.82
C ASN A 973 20.64 -11.27 -6.91
N PHE A 974 21.94 -11.35 -7.18
CA PHE A 974 22.97 -10.59 -6.46
C PHE A 974 22.68 -9.07 -6.48
N SER A 975 22.21 -8.56 -7.62
CA SER A 975 21.68 -7.20 -7.78
C SER A 975 20.73 -6.74 -6.67
N ASP A 976 19.80 -7.59 -6.20
CA ASP A 976 18.80 -7.20 -5.20
C ASP A 976 19.37 -6.86 -3.82
N TYR A 977 20.49 -7.45 -3.45
CA TYR A 977 21.12 -7.28 -2.13
C TYR A 977 21.93 -5.99 -2.05
N LEU A 978 22.74 -5.70 -3.07
CA LEU A 978 23.33 -4.36 -3.27
C LEU A 978 22.26 -3.31 -3.55
N GLY A 979 21.13 -3.75 -4.10
CA GLY A 979 19.88 -3.01 -4.12
C GLY A 979 19.42 -2.54 -5.49
N PHE A 980 20.12 -2.95 -6.53
CA PHE A 980 19.79 -2.74 -7.93
C PHE A 980 18.51 -3.48 -8.31
N PRO A 981 17.76 -2.98 -9.31
CA PRO A 981 16.70 -3.72 -9.94
C PRO A 981 17.38 -4.57 -11.02
N GLY A 982 17.46 -5.89 -10.81
CA GLY A 982 17.89 -6.78 -11.90
C GLY A 982 17.06 -6.51 -13.16
N LEU A 983 17.71 -6.52 -14.32
CA LEU A 983 17.07 -6.29 -15.62
C LEU A 983 15.95 -7.33 -15.83
N VAL A 984 14.69 -6.89 -15.78
CA VAL A 984 13.52 -7.77 -15.97
C VAL A 984 13.22 -7.89 -17.47
N GLU A 985 14.16 -8.47 -18.21
CA GLU A 985 13.98 -8.86 -19.62
C GLU A 985 14.47 -10.29 -19.88
N GLN A 986 13.80 -11.28 -19.26
CA GLN A 986 13.43 -12.51 -19.97
C GLN A 986 12.10 -13.07 -19.43
N PRO A 987 11.10 -13.32 -20.30
CA PRO A 987 9.98 -14.19 -19.97
C PRO A 987 10.37 -15.68 -20.05
N SER A 988 9.61 -16.53 -19.36
CA SER A 988 9.62 -18.00 -19.46
C SER A 988 10.92 -18.75 -19.13
N ALA A 989 11.10 -19.04 -17.84
CA ALA A 989 11.62 -20.33 -17.37
C ALA A 989 10.95 -20.70 -16.03
N PHE A 990 10.80 -21.99 -15.74
CA PHE A 990 10.22 -22.53 -14.49
C PHE A 990 8.80 -22.04 -14.13
N ARG A 991 7.82 -22.59 -14.86
CA ARG A 991 6.54 -22.97 -14.25
C ARG A 991 6.78 -24.17 -13.32
N TRP A 992 6.13 -24.20 -12.17
CA TRP A 992 5.07 -25.16 -11.84
C TRP A 992 4.16 -24.57 -10.75
#